data_AF-A0A0C2MI47-F1
#
_entry.id   AF-A0A0C2MI47-F1
#
_cell.length_a   1.000
_cell.length_b   1.000
_cell.length_c   1.000
_cell.angle_alpha   90.00
_cell.angle_beta   90.00
_cell.angle_gamma   90.00
#
_symmetry.space_group_name_H-M   'P 1'
#
loop_
_entity.id
_entity.type
_entity.pdbx_description
1 polymer ?
#
loop_
_entity_poly.entity_id
_entity_poly.type
_entity_poly.pdbx_seq_one_letter_code
_entity_poly.pdbx_strand_id
1 'polypeptide(L)'
;MSRNYQNVIQNGILWGRCLTVTNTGLGNIMTNQVSFNPITVTHMPIRSFQPVSAVNYRVPSTLGLMAYREFNFGNYVTAENYCNQWLAQDGETYDCYILLAFISQRNLLYDKVERYAEKALTFNSIAPEPYVLKGIVAREKGKIVEAMNFFRYALQLRPDHIDSLVGLSNCFSALNDYNGALTCLYTASQKNPDSLFLKHEIANLLRSSGRLDEARKCYEALVEKSPEFALAWMSLGHVHLSLGSHWLALHSYEKALQSDQYLLEAYFSYATLLKELKLSDKAVQIYHKAISLFPSVAPLYAGLAGVCHDLGWHDYAIENFRQAISLHPNYPDAYCNLANVLKEKGLTSEAEKHYAYAIQLSPVHADSYNNLANILRERGKVNECIALYRKALEIVPNFAAAHSNLATVFQQCGKINDAIVHFQLAVDANPGYCEGHCFLGNALKETGNYKAAVECFAKAININPYSPDAHAFLGITYKDIGQFSESILELNLALKYRPNFNEVYCNLVHCYLIICKWIDYDQNCKKVVSIVQEQIEKNCPPSVHPHHTMLFPIEPWLRKEIAARHAIACYEKVVALGYAATSWSDHHFPPDQVIKLGYVSSDFGNHPTSHLIESVPGLHDRKRFKVYCYSLNPSDQSSFRIKLEKEADHFIDVSSMVSPLEVANLIKSHGIHILLNLNGYTKGARNEIFALKPAPIQVMYLGYPGTSGATYMDYLITDKMVSPIEYEDHYSEKFAYMPNSFFIGDHSYLFPHVLKDLTFEGLVSTHVKPMWKTLEKDRLGEKSVEIRDIENIVDSITLESYIQYHTKLRNDSYKDAKYFGEVIPERSLQTISRSSIGLNKEAFVYCNFNQLYKFDPDTFSCWCRILKRVPNSYLWILRFPKQGEDNLREYAKKFDIPSSRIIFTDVAMKEEHVRRGQLADVCLDTPICNGHTTGMDVLWAGCPVVTTPRETFASRVGASIVNAIGLGKNLLQKTWKSMKKSLLG
;
A
#
# COMPACT_ATOMS: atom_id res chain seq x y z
N MET A 1 24.01 16.44 32.55
CA MET A 1 23.97 17.79 31.95
C MET A 1 24.05 17.56 30.45
N SER A 2 23.15 17.93 29.55
CA SER A 2 21.99 18.83 29.48
C SER A 2 21.11 18.31 28.33
N ARG A 3 19.84 17.96 28.56
CA ARG A 3 18.65 18.66 27.98
C ARG A 3 18.96 19.54 26.76
N ASN A 4 18.46 19.13 25.59
CA ASN A 4 17.72 19.93 24.59
C ASN A 4 17.83 19.28 23.22
N TYR A 5 16.75 18.67 22.72
CA TYR A 5 16.32 18.66 21.31
C TYR A 5 14.87 18.15 21.28
N GLN A 6 13.97 19.02 21.75
CA GLN A 6 12.54 19.03 21.45
C GLN A 6 12.30 20.13 20.40
N ASN A 7 11.33 19.86 19.52
CA ASN A 7 10.66 20.76 18.57
C ASN A 7 11.15 20.78 17.12
N VAL A 8 10.13 20.77 16.23
CA VAL A 8 10.11 20.88 14.77
C VAL A 8 10.21 19.54 14.02
N ILE A 9 9.08 18.82 13.88
CA ILE A 9 8.41 18.50 12.60
C ILE A 9 6.92 18.28 12.93
N GLN A 10 6.13 19.34 12.75
CA GLN A 10 4.66 19.34 12.73
C GLN A 10 4.19 19.32 11.27
N ASN A 11 3.08 18.63 11.03
CA ASN A 11 2.20 18.64 9.85
C ASN A 11 2.59 17.72 8.68
N GLY A 12 1.74 16.71 8.43
CA GLY A 12 1.87 15.75 7.33
C GLY A 12 0.82 14.63 7.31
N ILE A 13 -0.46 15.02 7.32
CA ILE A 13 -1.66 14.40 6.69
C ILE A 13 -1.69 12.86 6.54
N LEU A 14 -2.54 12.21 7.35
CA LEU A 14 -2.80 10.77 7.46
C LEU A 14 -4.16 10.37 6.90
N TRP A 15 -4.23 9.49 5.90
CA TRP A 15 -5.46 8.73 5.56
C TRP A 15 -5.20 7.29 5.13
N GLY A 16 -6.10 6.39 5.58
CA GLY A 16 -6.34 5.07 4.98
C GLY A 16 -5.46 3.91 5.44
N ARG A 17 -5.23 3.70 6.75
CA ARG A 17 -4.30 2.66 7.28
C ARG A 17 -3.08 2.45 6.37
N CYS A 18 -2.41 3.56 6.05
CA CYS A 18 -1.05 3.50 5.59
C CYS A 18 -0.22 3.20 6.81
N LEU A 19 0.49 2.07 6.75
CA LEU A 19 1.78 1.95 7.40
C LEU A 19 2.55 3.23 7.09
N THR A 20 2.63 4.14 8.07
CA THR A 20 3.58 5.24 8.02
C THR A 20 4.95 4.61 8.08
N VAL A 21 5.49 4.30 6.90
CA VAL A 21 6.92 4.23 6.69
C VAL A 21 7.38 5.65 6.98
N THR A 22 7.88 5.86 8.20
CA THR A 22 8.85 6.92 8.42
C THR A 22 9.84 6.83 7.28
N ASN A 23 10.06 7.93 6.55
CA ASN A 23 11.15 8.09 5.60
C ASN A 23 12.48 7.82 6.33
N THR A 24 12.80 6.55 6.50
CA THR A 24 14.13 6.03 6.69
C THR A 24 14.41 5.35 5.37
N GLY A 25 14.99 6.13 4.46
CA GLY A 25 15.47 5.62 3.19
C GLY A 25 16.36 4.40 3.39
N LEU A 26 16.47 3.63 2.30
CA LEU A 26 17.30 2.45 2.06
C LEU A 26 16.50 1.14 1.98
N GLY A 27 16.00 0.89 0.77
CA GLY A 27 15.45 -0.40 0.37
C GLY A 27 15.03 -0.42 -1.09
N ASN A 28 16.00 -0.55 -2.00
CA ASN A 28 15.85 -0.78 -3.45
C ASN A 28 15.77 0.45 -4.34
N ILE A 29 16.90 1.14 -4.49
CA ILE A 29 17.38 1.44 -5.84
C ILE A 29 17.88 0.11 -6.42
N MET A 30 16.96 -0.75 -6.87
CA MET A 30 17.29 -1.72 -7.91
C MET A 30 16.63 -1.23 -9.19
N THR A 31 17.49 -0.70 -10.04
CA THR A 31 17.35 -0.72 -11.50
C THR A 31 16.04 -0.17 -12.04
N ASN A 32 15.69 1.08 -11.70
CA ASN A 32 15.41 1.93 -12.85
C ASN A 32 16.78 2.10 -13.51
N GLN A 33 16.90 1.64 -14.75
CA GLN A 33 17.88 2.17 -15.66
C GLN A 33 17.72 3.70 -15.60
N VAL A 34 18.44 4.35 -14.69
CA VAL A 34 19.08 5.59 -15.06
C VAL A 34 19.98 5.09 -16.18
N SER A 35 19.48 5.19 -17.41
CA SER A 35 20.34 5.59 -18.48
C SER A 35 20.93 6.91 -18.01
N PHE A 36 21.94 6.82 -17.14
CA PHE A 36 23.11 7.62 -17.30
C PHE A 36 23.48 7.23 -18.72
N ASN A 37 22.99 8.03 -19.69
CA ASN A 37 23.78 8.25 -20.88
C ASN A 37 25.18 8.39 -20.29
N PRO A 38 26.09 7.42 -20.51
CA PRO A 38 27.45 7.58 -20.05
C PRO A 38 27.77 8.99 -20.50
N ILE A 39 28.10 9.88 -19.56
CA ILE A 39 28.45 11.25 -19.88
C ILE A 39 29.32 11.07 -21.08
N THR A 40 28.80 11.50 -22.23
CA THR A 40 29.52 11.35 -23.46
C THR A 40 30.55 12.41 -23.22
N VAL A 41 31.69 11.99 -22.63
CA VAL A 41 32.95 12.68 -22.68
C VAL A 41 33.34 12.57 -24.16
N THR A 42 32.52 13.20 -25.00
CA THR A 42 32.65 13.32 -26.45
C THR A 42 33.77 14.28 -26.78
N HIS A 43 34.37 14.90 -25.76
CA HIS A 43 35.49 15.81 -25.88
C HIS A 43 36.59 15.56 -24.85
N MET A 44 37.00 14.30 -24.65
CA MET A 44 38.40 14.02 -24.33
C MET A 44 39.03 13.22 -25.46
N PRO A 45 40.19 13.64 -25.98
CA PRO A 45 40.84 12.97 -27.09
C PRO A 45 41.21 11.56 -26.62
N ILE A 46 40.54 10.56 -27.18
CA ILE A 46 40.97 9.18 -27.10
C ILE A 46 42.43 9.16 -27.62
N ARG A 47 43.39 9.02 -26.70
CA ARG A 47 44.83 8.94 -26.99
C ARG A 47 45.20 7.70 -27.82
N SER A 48 44.25 6.83 -28.17
CA SER A 48 44.53 5.49 -28.70
C SER A 48 44.38 5.31 -30.21
N PHE A 49 43.96 6.31 -30.99
CA PHE A 49 44.16 6.17 -32.43
C PHE A 49 45.67 6.31 -32.65
N GLN A 50 46.44 5.27 -32.91
CA GLN A 50 47.66 5.42 -33.71
C GLN A 50 47.24 4.95 -35.10
N PRO A 51 47.43 5.72 -36.19
CA PRO A 51 47.23 5.15 -37.51
C PRO A 51 48.10 3.90 -37.61
N VAL A 52 47.50 2.76 -37.94
CA VAL A 52 48.19 1.46 -38.00
C VAL A 52 49.35 1.53 -39.01
N SER A 53 49.26 2.49 -39.94
CA SER A 53 50.21 2.79 -41.01
C SER A 53 51.42 3.66 -40.61
N ALA A 54 51.61 4.03 -39.35
CA ALA A 54 52.72 4.93 -38.99
C ALA A 54 54.10 4.36 -39.37
N VAL A 55 54.29 3.03 -39.34
CA VAL A 55 55.61 2.41 -39.55
C VAL A 55 55.89 2.21 -41.05
N ASN A 56 56.37 3.26 -41.72
CA ASN A 56 57.28 3.26 -42.90
C ASN A 56 57.03 4.45 -43.85
N TYR A 57 56.99 5.68 -43.34
CA TYR A 57 57.19 6.85 -44.19
C TYR A 57 58.69 6.95 -44.52
N ARG A 58 59.06 7.00 -45.80
CA ARG A 58 60.44 7.27 -46.23
C ARG A 58 60.72 8.74 -46.02
N VAL A 59 61.07 9.12 -44.78
CA VAL A 59 61.35 10.52 -44.45
C VAL A 59 62.79 10.85 -44.88
N PRO A 60 63.03 11.69 -45.90
CA PRO A 60 64.39 11.88 -46.44
C PRO A 60 65.22 12.91 -45.66
N SER A 61 64.62 13.67 -44.73
CA SER A 61 65.30 14.76 -44.00
C SER A 61 65.33 14.56 -42.47
N THR A 62 66.37 15.10 -41.84
CA THR A 62 66.59 15.02 -40.38
C THR A 62 65.45 15.69 -39.59
N LEU A 63 64.90 16.79 -40.09
CA LEU A 63 63.76 17.48 -39.48
C LEU A 63 62.48 16.66 -39.54
N GLY A 64 62.22 15.97 -40.65
CA GLY A 64 61.06 15.09 -40.75
C GLY A 64 61.15 13.90 -39.78
N LEU A 65 62.34 13.33 -39.57
CA LEU A 65 62.53 12.25 -38.59
C LEU A 65 62.29 12.73 -37.16
N MET A 66 62.71 13.96 -36.83
CA MET A 66 62.45 14.59 -35.53
C MET A 66 60.96 14.87 -35.34
N ALA A 67 60.27 15.44 -36.34
CA ALA A 67 58.84 15.68 -36.30
C ALA A 67 58.04 14.38 -36.08
N TYR A 68 58.40 13.34 -36.83
CA TYR A 68 57.77 12.03 -36.73
C TYR A 68 58.02 11.36 -35.37
N ARG A 69 59.23 11.49 -34.84
CA ARG A 69 59.58 11.02 -33.49
C ARG A 69 58.72 11.71 -32.43
N GLU A 70 58.66 13.04 -32.43
CA GLU A 70 57.86 13.80 -31.45
C GLU A 70 56.36 13.52 -31.58
N PHE A 71 55.87 13.32 -32.80
CA PHE A 71 54.49 12.89 -33.06
C PHE A 71 54.20 11.55 -32.38
N ASN A 72 55.10 10.57 -32.53
CA ASN A 72 54.94 9.25 -31.89
C ASN A 72 55.05 9.31 -30.35
N PHE A 73 55.80 10.27 -29.80
CA PHE A 73 55.84 10.53 -28.35
C PHE A 73 54.62 11.34 -27.84
N GLY A 74 53.71 11.75 -28.73
CA GLY A 74 52.52 12.52 -28.37
C GLY A 74 52.79 14.01 -28.12
N ASN A 75 53.98 14.50 -28.44
CA ASN A 75 54.37 15.90 -28.28
C ASN A 75 53.95 16.71 -29.52
N TYR A 76 52.64 16.81 -29.76
CA TYR A 76 52.08 17.34 -31.00
C TYR A 76 52.47 18.78 -31.32
N VAL A 77 52.64 19.63 -30.30
CA VAL A 77 53.09 21.03 -30.48
C VAL A 77 54.54 21.07 -30.97
N THR A 78 55.42 20.26 -30.38
CA THR A 78 56.83 20.16 -30.78
C THR A 78 56.95 19.53 -32.17
N ALA A 79 56.12 18.51 -32.46
CA ALA A 79 56.05 17.90 -33.78
C ALA A 79 55.58 18.90 -34.86
N GLU A 80 54.57 19.72 -34.58
CA GLU A 80 54.10 20.78 -35.49
C GLU A 80 55.21 21.80 -35.77
N ASN A 81 55.96 22.19 -34.74
CA ASN A 81 57.11 23.11 -34.89
C ASN A 81 58.21 22.54 -35.79
N TYR A 82 58.56 21.25 -35.64
CA TYR A 82 59.52 20.60 -36.54
C TYR A 82 58.98 20.46 -37.97
N CYS A 83 57.69 20.19 -38.16
CA CYS A 83 57.07 20.22 -39.49
C CYS A 83 57.13 21.62 -40.13
N ASN A 84 56.89 22.69 -39.36
CA ASN A 84 56.97 24.06 -39.89
C ASN A 84 58.41 24.44 -40.28
N GLN A 85 59.41 24.01 -39.49
CA GLN A 85 60.82 24.18 -39.85
C GLN A 85 61.19 23.35 -41.08
N TRP A 86 60.65 22.14 -41.19
CA TRP A 86 60.82 21.26 -42.34
C TRP A 86 60.31 21.93 -43.63
N LEU A 87 59.11 22.52 -43.59
CA LEU A 87 58.57 23.28 -44.72
C LEU A 87 59.43 24.51 -45.09
N ALA A 88 60.03 25.16 -44.11
CA ALA A 88 60.84 26.36 -44.33
C ALA A 88 62.24 26.06 -44.92
N GLN A 89 62.85 24.93 -44.57
CA GLN A 89 64.21 24.56 -45.00
C GLN A 89 64.24 23.65 -46.23
N ASP A 90 63.41 22.60 -46.24
CA ASP A 90 63.46 21.57 -47.28
C ASP A 90 62.34 21.73 -48.34
N GLY A 91 61.46 22.72 -48.16
CA GLY A 91 60.35 23.02 -49.06
C GLY A 91 59.08 22.19 -48.81
N GLU A 92 58.06 22.45 -49.62
CA GLU A 92 56.76 21.78 -49.51
C GLU A 92 56.84 20.31 -49.98
N THR A 93 56.48 19.36 -49.11
CA THR A 93 56.51 17.92 -49.40
C THR A 93 55.22 17.23 -49.00
N TYR A 94 54.89 16.13 -49.69
CA TYR A 94 53.73 15.29 -49.39
C TYR A 94 53.74 14.80 -47.93
N ASP A 95 54.86 14.22 -47.48
CA ASP A 95 54.97 13.60 -46.15
C ASP A 95 54.82 14.61 -45.01
N CYS A 96 55.31 15.84 -45.20
CA CYS A 96 55.16 16.91 -44.22
C CYS A 96 53.68 17.34 -44.08
N TYR A 97 52.94 17.48 -45.19
CA TYR A 97 51.52 17.83 -45.14
C TYR A 97 50.64 16.72 -44.55
N ILE A 98 50.94 15.46 -44.84
CA ILE A 98 50.26 14.32 -44.18
C ILE A 98 50.50 14.33 -42.68
N LEU A 99 51.75 14.54 -42.24
CA LEU A 99 52.08 14.59 -40.81
C LEU A 99 51.40 15.77 -40.11
N LEU A 100 51.36 16.96 -40.74
CA LEU A 100 50.62 18.13 -40.23
C LEU A 100 49.11 17.89 -40.16
N ALA A 101 48.54 17.17 -41.12
CA ALA A 101 47.13 16.80 -41.11
C ALA A 101 46.82 15.84 -39.94
N PHE A 102 47.67 14.83 -39.69
CA PHE A 102 47.52 13.95 -38.54
C PHE A 102 47.71 14.68 -37.20
N ILE A 103 48.67 15.60 -37.09
CA ILE A 103 48.84 16.46 -35.91
C ILE A 103 47.58 17.31 -35.68
N SER A 104 47.05 17.91 -36.74
CA SER A 104 45.83 18.73 -36.67
C SER A 104 44.61 17.91 -36.27
N GLN A 105 44.51 16.66 -36.74
CA GLN A 105 43.46 15.72 -36.36
C GLN A 105 43.52 15.41 -34.87
N ARG A 106 44.71 15.20 -34.30
CA ARG A 106 44.91 14.95 -32.85
C ARG A 106 44.42 16.10 -31.99
N ASN A 107 44.60 17.31 -32.49
CA ASN A 107 44.16 18.54 -31.83
C ASN A 107 42.71 18.92 -32.15
N LEU A 108 41.95 18.06 -32.85
CA LEU A 108 40.55 18.28 -33.25
C LEU A 108 40.35 19.53 -34.14
N LEU A 109 41.40 19.96 -34.86
CA LEU A 109 41.37 21.13 -35.73
C LEU A 109 41.00 20.72 -37.16
N TYR A 110 39.75 20.28 -37.36
CA TYR A 110 39.30 19.65 -38.62
C TYR A 110 39.44 20.53 -39.87
N ASP A 111 39.32 21.86 -39.73
CA ASP A 111 39.52 22.77 -40.87
C ASP A 111 41.00 22.81 -41.32
N LYS A 112 41.95 22.66 -40.39
CA LYS A 112 43.37 22.50 -40.74
C LYS A 112 43.64 21.14 -41.38
N VAL A 113 42.99 20.08 -40.89
CA VAL A 113 43.10 18.72 -41.47
C VAL A 113 42.71 18.73 -42.94
N GLU A 114 41.57 19.34 -43.25
CA GLU A 114 41.04 19.44 -44.61
C GLU A 114 42.00 20.21 -45.52
N ARG A 115 42.50 21.37 -45.08
CA ARG A 115 43.46 22.19 -45.83
C ARG A 115 44.77 21.46 -46.12
N TYR A 116 45.32 20.74 -45.14
CA TYR A 116 46.57 19.99 -45.32
C TYR A 116 46.37 18.74 -46.19
N ALA A 117 45.22 18.07 -46.10
CA ALA A 117 44.88 16.96 -46.98
C ALA A 117 44.73 17.42 -48.44
N GLU A 118 44.12 18.59 -48.70
CA GLU A 118 44.04 19.17 -50.04
C GLU A 118 45.42 19.52 -50.61
N LYS A 119 46.28 20.11 -49.79
CA LYS A 119 47.67 20.36 -50.18
C LYS A 119 48.43 19.06 -50.48
N ALA A 120 48.27 18.00 -49.69
CA ALA A 120 48.91 16.71 -49.96
C ALA A 120 48.46 16.12 -51.31
N LEU A 121 47.19 16.29 -51.69
CA LEU A 121 46.66 15.82 -52.97
C LEU A 121 47.27 16.51 -54.20
N THR A 122 47.79 17.74 -54.08
CA THR A 122 48.49 18.40 -55.20
C THR A 122 49.82 17.75 -55.52
N PHE A 123 50.42 17.03 -54.56
CA PHE A 123 51.69 16.30 -54.75
C PHE A 123 51.46 14.84 -55.12
N ASN A 124 50.44 14.20 -54.55
CA ASN A 124 50.11 12.80 -54.84
C ASN A 124 48.60 12.56 -54.79
N SER A 125 47.97 12.57 -55.97
CA SER A 125 46.51 12.40 -56.11
C SER A 125 46.03 10.94 -55.99
N ILE A 126 46.95 9.97 -56.06
CA ILE A 126 46.67 8.52 -56.00
C ILE A 126 46.95 7.90 -54.62
N ALA A 127 47.35 8.72 -53.64
CA ALA A 127 47.56 8.28 -52.27
C ALA A 127 46.23 8.17 -51.49
N PRO A 128 45.98 7.09 -50.73
CA PRO A 128 44.75 6.94 -49.94
C PRO A 128 44.69 7.82 -48.69
N GLU A 129 45.83 8.21 -48.11
CA GLU A 129 45.91 8.88 -46.80
C GLU A 129 45.16 10.24 -46.75
N PRO A 130 45.26 11.14 -47.76
CA PRO A 130 44.45 12.36 -47.79
C PRO A 130 42.94 12.10 -47.84
N TYR A 131 42.50 11.07 -48.56
CA TYR A 131 41.07 10.73 -48.66
C TYR A 131 40.54 10.15 -47.33
N VAL A 132 41.35 9.38 -46.60
CA VAL A 132 41.00 8.92 -45.26
C VAL A 132 40.81 10.10 -44.31
N LEU A 133 41.72 11.09 -44.35
CA LEU A 133 41.61 12.31 -43.53
C LEU A 133 40.35 13.12 -43.88
N LYS A 134 40.03 13.27 -45.17
CA LYS A 134 38.76 13.90 -45.61
C LYS A 134 37.53 13.11 -45.16
N GLY A 135 37.59 11.78 -45.19
CA GLY A 135 36.54 10.91 -44.65
C GLY A 135 36.32 11.08 -43.15
N ILE A 136 37.39 11.21 -42.38
CA ILE A 136 37.33 11.49 -40.93
C ILE A 136 36.67 12.86 -40.70
N VAL A 137 37.11 13.91 -41.38
CA VAL A 137 36.50 15.25 -41.26
C VAL A 137 35.01 15.25 -41.60
N ALA A 138 34.61 14.58 -42.69
CA ALA A 138 33.21 14.47 -43.09
C ALA A 138 32.36 13.76 -42.04
N ARG A 139 32.89 12.70 -41.41
CA ARG A 139 32.20 11.97 -40.32
C ARG A 139 31.98 12.86 -39.10
N GLU A 140 33.01 13.58 -38.66
CA GLU A 140 32.93 14.48 -37.50
C GLU A 140 31.99 15.67 -37.76
N LYS A 141 31.84 16.09 -39.04
CA LYS A 141 30.82 17.06 -39.48
C LYS A 141 29.40 16.45 -39.62
N GLY A 142 29.20 15.19 -39.23
CA GLY A 142 27.91 14.48 -39.29
C GLY A 142 27.50 13.97 -40.69
N LYS A 143 28.37 14.11 -41.69
CA LYS A 143 28.10 13.73 -43.09
C LYS A 143 28.56 12.30 -43.37
N ILE A 144 27.86 11.33 -42.78
CA ILE A 144 28.27 9.91 -42.79
C ILE A 144 28.37 9.33 -44.21
N VAL A 145 27.44 9.63 -45.11
CA VAL A 145 27.44 9.11 -46.50
C VAL A 145 28.64 9.67 -47.29
N GLU A 146 28.97 10.94 -47.09
CA GLU A 146 30.13 11.58 -47.71
C GLU A 146 31.44 10.96 -47.20
N ALA A 147 31.53 10.71 -45.89
CA ALA A 147 32.65 10.01 -45.27
C ALA A 147 32.85 8.61 -45.86
N MET A 148 31.77 7.83 -46.02
CA MET A 148 31.82 6.50 -46.64
C MET A 148 32.36 6.54 -48.06
N ASN A 149 31.98 7.54 -48.85
CA ASN A 149 32.48 7.69 -50.22
C ASN A 149 33.98 7.93 -50.24
N PHE A 150 34.50 8.77 -49.34
CA PHE A 150 35.95 8.99 -49.22
C PHE A 150 36.70 7.72 -48.79
N PHE A 151 36.19 6.96 -47.81
CA PHE A 151 36.82 5.70 -47.40
C PHE A 151 36.78 4.63 -48.50
N ARG A 152 35.65 4.51 -49.23
CA ARG A 152 35.54 3.59 -50.38
C ARG A 152 36.49 3.99 -51.50
N TYR A 153 36.63 5.28 -51.78
CA TYR A 153 37.58 5.77 -52.78
C TYR A 153 39.02 5.47 -52.37
N ALA A 154 39.38 5.68 -51.10
CA ALA A 154 40.69 5.29 -50.58
C ALA A 154 40.96 3.77 -50.71
N LEU A 155 39.93 2.93 -50.53
CA LEU A 155 40.02 1.48 -50.75
C LEU A 155 40.12 1.09 -52.24
N GLN A 156 39.54 1.87 -53.15
CA GLN A 156 39.75 1.67 -54.60
C GLN A 156 41.21 1.94 -54.99
N LEU A 157 41.83 2.96 -54.39
CA LEU A 157 43.25 3.28 -54.62
C LEU A 157 44.18 2.25 -53.98
N ARG A 158 43.86 1.77 -52.77
CA ARG A 158 44.61 0.74 -52.06
C ARG A 158 43.66 -0.22 -51.32
N PRO A 159 43.34 -1.39 -51.89
CA PRO A 159 42.39 -2.35 -51.30
C PRO A 159 42.78 -2.88 -49.92
N ASP A 160 44.08 -2.91 -49.61
CA ASP A 160 44.61 -3.41 -48.34
C ASP A 160 44.75 -2.31 -47.25
N HIS A 161 44.15 -1.14 -47.44
CA HIS A 161 44.30 -0.02 -46.52
C HIS A 161 43.44 -0.19 -45.24
N ILE A 162 44.08 -0.59 -44.14
CA ILE A 162 43.44 -0.89 -42.84
C ILE A 162 42.67 0.32 -42.30
N ASP A 163 43.27 1.52 -42.30
CA ASP A 163 42.64 2.72 -41.73
C ASP A 163 41.34 3.09 -42.48
N SER A 164 41.25 2.77 -43.79
CA SER A 164 40.01 2.96 -44.56
C SER A 164 38.93 1.94 -44.20
N LEU A 165 39.31 0.68 -43.94
CA LEU A 165 38.38 -0.37 -43.49
C LEU A 165 37.82 -0.04 -42.09
N VAL A 166 38.66 0.43 -41.18
CA VAL A 166 38.23 0.91 -39.85
C VAL A 166 37.34 2.14 -39.97
N GLY A 167 37.71 3.12 -40.80
CA GLY A 167 36.89 4.30 -41.07
C GLY A 167 35.50 3.96 -41.64
N LEU A 168 35.44 3.00 -42.56
CA LEU A 168 34.19 2.50 -43.15
C LEU A 168 33.35 1.73 -42.11
N SER A 169 34.00 0.92 -41.25
CA SER A 169 33.33 0.24 -40.13
C SER A 169 32.62 1.22 -39.19
N ASN A 170 33.32 2.30 -38.81
CA ASN A 170 32.73 3.33 -37.94
C ASN A 170 31.53 4.03 -38.59
N CYS A 171 31.54 4.20 -39.91
CA CYS A 171 30.39 4.75 -40.63
C CYS A 171 29.20 3.79 -40.66
N PHE A 172 29.43 2.49 -40.88
CA PHE A 172 28.39 1.48 -40.79
C PHE A 172 27.79 1.37 -39.38
N SER A 173 28.64 1.45 -38.35
CA SER A 173 28.21 1.49 -36.95
C SER A 173 27.32 2.71 -36.65
N ALA A 174 27.70 3.90 -37.14
CA ALA A 174 26.87 5.11 -37.02
C ALA A 174 25.50 5.00 -37.71
N LEU A 175 25.36 4.10 -38.70
CA LEU A 175 24.10 3.79 -39.39
C LEU A 175 23.35 2.59 -38.78
N ASN A 176 23.81 2.07 -37.64
CA ASN A 176 23.32 0.84 -37.00
C ASN A 176 23.45 -0.44 -37.86
N ASP A 177 24.30 -0.44 -38.89
CA ASP A 177 24.65 -1.64 -39.66
C ASP A 177 25.86 -2.36 -39.04
N TYR A 178 25.61 -3.08 -37.95
CA TYR A 178 26.65 -3.79 -37.21
C TYR A 178 27.29 -4.93 -38.03
N ASN A 179 26.57 -5.54 -38.98
CA ASN A 179 27.10 -6.62 -39.80
C ASN A 179 28.06 -6.11 -40.88
N GLY A 180 27.71 -4.99 -41.54
CA GLY A 180 28.60 -4.28 -42.45
C GLY A 180 29.86 -3.79 -41.73
N ALA A 181 29.69 -3.26 -40.52
CA ALA A 181 30.79 -2.79 -39.68
C ALA A 181 31.74 -3.94 -39.25
N LEU A 182 31.20 -5.08 -38.82
CA LEU A 182 31.98 -6.26 -38.44
C LEU A 182 32.74 -6.84 -39.63
N THR A 183 32.10 -6.89 -40.81
CA THR A 183 32.74 -7.38 -42.03
C THR A 183 34.01 -6.58 -42.34
N CYS A 184 33.93 -5.24 -42.26
CA CYS A 184 35.09 -4.37 -42.47
C CYS A 184 36.22 -4.62 -41.45
N LEU A 185 35.89 -4.80 -40.17
CA LEU A 185 36.88 -5.07 -39.12
C LEU A 185 37.49 -6.48 -39.22
N TYR A 186 36.71 -7.50 -39.60
CA TYR A 186 37.24 -8.84 -39.86
C TYR A 186 38.20 -8.83 -41.06
N THR A 187 37.86 -8.13 -42.14
CA THR A 187 38.78 -7.95 -43.28
C THR A 187 40.06 -7.23 -42.85
N ALA A 188 39.95 -6.17 -42.04
CA ALA A 188 41.11 -5.47 -41.49
C ALA A 188 41.97 -6.40 -40.60
N SER A 189 41.33 -7.20 -39.74
CA SER A 189 42.00 -8.14 -38.85
C SER A 189 42.66 -9.31 -39.59
N GLN A 190 42.12 -9.76 -40.73
CA GLN A 190 42.77 -10.75 -41.58
C GLN A 190 44.07 -10.21 -42.20
N LYS A 191 44.10 -8.90 -42.50
CA LYS A 191 45.27 -8.22 -43.07
C LYS A 191 46.33 -7.89 -42.02
N ASN A 192 45.94 -7.72 -40.75
CA ASN A 192 46.85 -7.55 -39.61
C ASN A 192 46.41 -8.41 -38.40
N PRO A 193 46.73 -9.72 -38.39
CA PRO A 193 46.24 -10.67 -37.39
C PRO A 193 46.75 -10.45 -35.96
N ASP A 194 47.88 -9.76 -35.80
CA ASP A 194 48.50 -9.51 -34.49
C ASP A 194 48.06 -8.20 -33.84
N SER A 195 47.31 -7.36 -34.55
CA SER A 195 46.81 -6.11 -33.99
C SER A 195 45.79 -6.34 -32.86
N LEU A 196 46.20 -6.11 -31.61
CA LEU A 196 45.32 -6.14 -30.43
C LEU A 196 44.21 -5.09 -30.52
N PHE A 197 44.48 -3.93 -31.12
CA PHE A 197 43.51 -2.86 -31.34
C PHE A 197 42.30 -3.33 -32.19
N LEU A 198 42.53 -3.88 -33.38
CA LEU A 198 41.47 -4.43 -34.24
C LEU A 198 40.64 -5.52 -33.53
N LYS A 199 41.26 -6.38 -32.73
CA LYS A 199 40.55 -7.40 -31.94
C LYS A 199 39.68 -6.79 -30.84
N HIS A 200 40.17 -5.73 -30.19
CA HIS A 200 39.40 -4.95 -29.21
C HIS A 200 38.21 -4.24 -29.86
N GLU A 201 38.39 -3.63 -31.02
CA GLU A 201 37.31 -2.95 -31.76
C GLU A 201 36.23 -3.93 -32.25
N ILE A 202 36.61 -5.13 -32.71
CA ILE A 202 35.63 -6.19 -33.03
C ILE A 202 34.80 -6.54 -31.80
N ALA A 203 35.44 -6.72 -30.64
CA ALA A 203 34.76 -7.04 -29.39
C ALA A 203 33.86 -5.90 -28.90
N ASN A 204 34.29 -4.64 -29.03
CA ASN A 204 33.47 -3.45 -28.74
C ASN A 204 32.19 -3.43 -29.59
N LEU A 205 32.35 -3.71 -30.89
CA LEU A 205 31.24 -3.70 -31.83
C LEU A 205 30.23 -4.81 -31.53
N LEU A 206 30.71 -6.03 -31.23
CA LEU A 206 29.87 -7.15 -30.78
C LEU A 206 29.11 -6.82 -29.48
N ARG A 207 29.76 -6.12 -28.54
CA ARG A 207 29.11 -5.64 -27.31
C ARG A 207 28.01 -4.63 -27.63
N SER A 208 28.29 -3.64 -28.49
CA SER A 208 27.33 -2.61 -28.89
C SER A 208 26.14 -3.18 -29.67
N SER A 209 26.32 -4.28 -30.41
CA SER A 209 25.25 -4.98 -31.13
C SER A 209 24.44 -5.94 -30.26
N GLY A 210 24.69 -6.00 -28.94
CA GLY A 210 24.00 -6.90 -28.00
C GLY A 210 24.45 -8.36 -28.05
N ARG A 211 25.49 -8.71 -28.82
CA ARG A 211 26.05 -10.08 -28.93
C ARG A 211 27.03 -10.34 -27.78
N LEU A 212 26.53 -10.27 -26.55
CA LEU A 212 27.34 -10.24 -25.32
C LEU A 212 28.20 -11.49 -25.12
N ASP A 213 27.70 -12.69 -25.44
CA ASP A 213 28.46 -13.94 -25.31
C ASP A 213 29.65 -14.02 -26.27
N GLU A 214 29.49 -13.49 -27.48
CA GLU A 214 30.57 -13.43 -28.48
C GLU A 214 31.60 -12.39 -28.09
N ALA A 215 31.14 -11.21 -27.66
CA ALA A 215 32.01 -10.15 -27.14
C ALA A 215 32.84 -10.68 -25.95
N ARG A 216 32.22 -11.41 -25.01
CA ARG A 216 32.91 -12.03 -23.87
C ARG A 216 34.06 -12.93 -24.34
N LYS A 217 33.79 -13.87 -25.24
CA LYS A 217 34.82 -14.79 -25.77
C LYS A 217 35.96 -14.04 -26.45
N CYS A 218 35.65 -12.99 -27.21
CA CYS A 218 36.67 -12.16 -27.86
C CYS A 218 37.55 -11.44 -26.84
N TYR A 219 36.97 -10.84 -25.79
CA TYR A 219 37.74 -10.18 -24.74
C TYR A 219 38.53 -11.17 -23.88
N GLU A 220 37.98 -12.33 -23.54
CA GLU A 220 38.68 -13.40 -22.80
C GLU A 220 39.93 -13.86 -23.56
N ALA A 221 39.79 -14.15 -24.85
CA ALA A 221 40.93 -14.51 -25.70
C ALA A 221 41.96 -13.37 -25.82
N LEU A 222 41.51 -12.12 -25.77
CA LEU A 222 42.37 -10.94 -25.85
C LEU A 222 43.21 -10.74 -24.57
N VAL A 223 42.58 -10.87 -23.39
CA VAL A 223 43.28 -10.74 -22.10
C VAL A 223 44.12 -11.97 -21.76
N GLU A 224 43.80 -13.15 -22.31
CA GLU A 224 44.64 -14.35 -22.20
C GLU A 224 45.94 -14.19 -23.01
N LYS A 225 45.86 -13.63 -24.23
CA LYS A 225 47.04 -13.37 -25.07
C LYS A 225 47.88 -12.19 -24.55
N SER A 226 47.24 -11.17 -23.99
CA SER A 226 47.88 -9.94 -23.51
C SER A 226 47.29 -9.47 -22.17
N PRO A 227 47.73 -10.06 -21.03
CA PRO A 227 47.20 -9.73 -19.70
C PRO A 227 47.41 -8.27 -19.27
N GLU A 228 48.38 -7.57 -19.84
CA GLU A 228 48.69 -6.16 -19.60
C GLU A 228 47.71 -5.19 -20.28
N PHE A 229 46.81 -5.67 -21.14
CA PHE A 229 45.90 -4.79 -21.88
C PHE A 229 44.72 -4.29 -21.03
N ALA A 230 44.94 -3.20 -20.28
CA ALA A 230 43.98 -2.65 -19.32
C ALA A 230 42.58 -2.35 -19.90
N LEU A 231 42.51 -1.79 -21.11
CA LEU A 231 41.22 -1.46 -21.76
C LEU A 231 40.39 -2.71 -22.07
N ALA A 232 41.03 -3.84 -22.42
CA ALA A 232 40.34 -5.11 -22.66
C ALA A 232 39.75 -5.67 -21.37
N TRP A 233 40.50 -5.60 -20.25
CA TRP A 233 39.99 -5.98 -18.93
C TRP A 233 38.80 -5.11 -18.50
N MET A 234 38.87 -3.78 -18.66
CA MET A 234 37.74 -2.90 -18.34
C MET A 234 36.50 -3.25 -19.16
N SER A 235 36.66 -3.43 -20.47
CA SER A 235 35.56 -3.74 -21.38
C SER A 235 34.96 -5.13 -21.10
N LEU A 236 35.78 -6.10 -20.73
CA LEU A 236 35.34 -7.42 -20.26
C LEU A 236 34.51 -7.30 -18.98
N GLY A 237 34.91 -6.43 -18.06
CA GLY A 237 34.13 -6.10 -16.86
C GLY A 237 32.74 -5.57 -17.17
N HIS A 238 32.62 -4.66 -18.15
CA HIS A 238 31.33 -4.17 -18.63
C HIS A 238 30.46 -5.29 -19.22
N VAL A 239 31.06 -6.22 -19.99
CA VAL A 239 30.33 -7.38 -20.54
C VAL A 239 29.85 -8.32 -19.45
N HIS A 240 30.69 -8.65 -18.47
CA HIS A 240 30.29 -9.47 -17.32
C HIS A 240 29.16 -8.84 -16.53
N LEU A 241 29.19 -7.52 -16.36
CA LEU A 241 28.11 -6.77 -15.71
C LEU A 241 26.79 -6.91 -16.47
N SER A 242 26.80 -6.71 -17.79
CA SER A 242 25.61 -6.90 -18.65
C SER A 242 25.07 -8.33 -18.65
N LEU A 243 25.92 -9.33 -18.39
CA LEU A 243 25.55 -10.74 -18.23
C LEU A 243 25.13 -11.11 -16.79
N GLY A 244 25.10 -10.15 -15.85
CA GLY A 244 24.74 -10.39 -14.45
C GLY A 244 25.84 -11.07 -13.62
N SER A 245 27.05 -11.22 -14.15
CA SER A 245 28.19 -11.86 -13.49
C SER A 245 29.00 -10.85 -12.66
N HIS A 246 28.41 -10.35 -11.58
CA HIS A 246 28.99 -9.24 -10.79
C HIS A 246 30.41 -9.52 -10.25
N TRP A 247 30.69 -10.74 -9.78
CA TRP A 247 32.01 -11.10 -9.25
C TRP A 247 33.11 -11.08 -10.31
N LEU A 248 32.80 -11.57 -11.52
CA LEU A 248 33.73 -11.51 -12.65
C LEU A 248 33.95 -10.07 -13.09
N ALA A 249 32.91 -9.24 -13.09
CA ALA A 249 33.04 -7.82 -13.40
C ALA A 249 33.99 -7.09 -12.43
N LEU A 250 33.83 -7.30 -11.11
CA LEU A 250 34.75 -6.74 -10.10
C LEU A 250 36.21 -7.18 -10.35
N HIS A 251 36.41 -8.47 -10.63
CA HIS A 251 37.74 -9.02 -10.91
C HIS A 251 38.37 -8.38 -12.15
N SER A 252 37.61 -8.22 -13.23
CA SER A 252 38.08 -7.60 -14.47
C SER A 252 38.45 -6.13 -14.28
N TYR A 253 37.68 -5.36 -13.51
CA TYR A 253 38.06 -3.97 -13.19
C TYR A 253 39.31 -3.89 -12.33
N GLU A 254 39.46 -4.78 -11.34
CA GLU A 254 40.67 -4.84 -10.52
C GLU A 254 41.91 -5.15 -11.39
N LYS A 255 41.80 -6.08 -12.34
CA LYS A 255 42.85 -6.39 -13.30
C LYS A 255 43.18 -5.21 -14.21
N ALA A 256 42.16 -4.51 -14.71
CA ALA A 256 42.37 -3.30 -15.52
C ALA A 256 43.21 -2.25 -14.76
N LEU A 257 42.90 -2.02 -13.47
CA LEU A 257 43.59 -1.06 -12.62
C LEU A 257 44.96 -1.53 -12.12
N GLN A 258 45.22 -2.84 -12.09
CA GLN A 258 46.56 -3.40 -11.87
C GLN A 258 47.48 -3.13 -13.06
N SER A 259 46.94 -3.21 -14.28
CA SER A 259 47.69 -2.99 -15.52
C SER A 259 47.89 -1.51 -15.84
N ASP A 260 46.87 -0.67 -15.66
CA ASP A 260 46.95 0.79 -15.81
C ASP A 260 46.23 1.52 -14.68
N GLN A 261 47.02 2.10 -13.78
CA GLN A 261 46.51 2.85 -12.64
C GLN A 261 45.91 4.22 -13.00
N TYR A 262 46.11 4.73 -14.22
CA TYR A 262 45.59 6.02 -14.68
C TYR A 262 44.31 5.88 -15.53
N LEU A 263 43.65 4.73 -15.48
CA LEU A 263 42.39 4.47 -16.17
C LEU A 263 41.18 4.93 -15.35
N LEU A 264 40.80 6.20 -15.48
CA LEU A 264 39.69 6.84 -14.73
C LEU A 264 38.34 6.09 -14.86
N GLU A 265 37.98 5.64 -16.07
CA GLU A 265 36.70 4.98 -16.34
C GLU A 265 36.54 3.64 -15.60
N ALA A 266 37.65 2.91 -15.43
CA ALA A 266 37.68 1.68 -14.65
C ALA A 266 37.43 1.94 -13.16
N TYR A 267 37.98 3.00 -12.57
CA TYR A 267 37.67 3.41 -11.20
C TYR A 267 36.18 3.72 -11.02
N PHE A 268 35.59 4.49 -11.94
CA PHE A 268 34.19 4.88 -11.86
C PHE A 268 33.26 3.67 -11.96
N SER A 269 33.51 2.79 -12.94
CA SER A 269 32.73 1.56 -13.16
C SER A 269 32.87 0.58 -11.99
N TYR A 270 34.09 0.45 -11.44
CA TYR A 270 34.34 -0.40 -10.28
C TYR A 270 33.64 0.10 -9.02
N ALA A 271 33.78 1.39 -8.71
CA ALA A 271 33.18 1.98 -7.51
C ALA A 271 31.64 1.99 -7.58
N THR A 272 31.08 2.20 -8.77
CA THR A 272 29.62 2.12 -9.00
C THR A 272 29.09 0.71 -8.75
N LEU A 273 29.76 -0.33 -9.29
CA LEU A 273 29.36 -1.71 -9.04
C LEU A 273 29.50 -2.10 -7.56
N LEU A 274 30.56 -1.66 -6.89
CA LEU A 274 30.72 -1.88 -5.44
C LEU A 274 29.59 -1.24 -4.63
N LYS A 275 29.15 -0.04 -5.03
CA LYS A 275 28.00 0.64 -4.43
C LYS A 275 26.71 -0.18 -4.62
N GLU A 276 26.43 -0.64 -5.83
CA GLU A 276 25.25 -1.47 -6.14
C GLU A 276 25.21 -2.77 -5.32
N LEU A 277 26.37 -3.38 -5.11
CA LEU A 277 26.52 -4.59 -4.28
C LEU A 277 26.51 -4.31 -2.77
N LYS A 278 26.28 -3.05 -2.34
CA LYS A 278 26.30 -2.60 -0.94
C LYS A 278 27.64 -2.87 -0.24
N LEU A 279 28.75 -2.89 -0.99
CA LEU A 279 30.12 -2.99 -0.48
C LEU A 279 30.70 -1.58 -0.24
N SER A 280 30.01 -0.79 0.57
CA SER A 280 30.23 0.66 0.70
C SER A 280 31.65 1.02 1.16
N ASP A 281 32.24 0.27 2.10
CA ASP A 281 33.61 0.54 2.58
C ASP A 281 34.64 0.45 1.45
N LYS A 282 34.50 -0.55 0.57
CA LYS A 282 35.37 -0.71 -0.61
C LYS A 282 35.10 0.39 -1.63
N ALA A 283 33.83 0.73 -1.88
CA ALA A 283 33.48 1.81 -2.80
C ALA A 283 34.12 3.14 -2.38
N VAL A 284 34.06 3.49 -1.08
CA VAL A 284 34.71 4.69 -0.52
C VAL A 284 36.22 4.67 -0.75
N GLN A 285 36.90 3.54 -0.51
CA GLN A 285 38.34 3.40 -0.74
C GLN A 285 38.72 3.61 -2.22
N ILE A 286 37.95 3.02 -3.14
CA ILE A 286 38.18 3.17 -4.58
C ILE A 286 37.94 4.61 -5.03
N TYR A 287 36.90 5.28 -4.55
CA TYR A 287 36.66 6.69 -4.85
C TYR A 287 37.77 7.60 -4.31
N HIS A 288 38.25 7.40 -3.07
CA HIS A 288 39.38 8.17 -2.55
C HIS A 288 40.66 7.97 -3.35
N LYS A 289 40.95 6.73 -3.77
CA LYS A 289 42.09 6.43 -4.64
C LYS A 289 41.95 7.09 -6.01
N ALA A 290 40.75 7.12 -6.57
CA ALA A 290 40.49 7.82 -7.82
C ALA A 290 40.67 9.34 -7.67
N ILE A 291 40.16 9.93 -6.58
CA ILE A 291 40.28 11.38 -6.30
C ILE A 291 41.74 11.80 -6.09
N SER A 292 42.57 10.97 -5.44
CA SER A 292 43.99 11.30 -5.27
C SER A 292 44.77 11.34 -6.58
N LEU A 293 44.35 10.57 -7.58
CA LEU A 293 44.92 10.56 -8.93
C LEU A 293 44.29 11.62 -9.85
N PHE A 294 43.00 11.93 -9.66
CA PHE A 294 42.21 12.81 -10.50
C PHE A 294 41.43 13.87 -9.70
N PRO A 295 42.11 14.80 -9.00
CA PRO A 295 41.48 15.72 -8.05
C PRO A 295 40.55 16.76 -8.69
N SER A 296 40.60 16.96 -10.00
CA SER A 296 39.76 17.93 -10.73
C SER A 296 38.51 17.32 -11.36
N VAL A 297 38.19 16.04 -11.08
CA VAL A 297 37.07 15.32 -11.71
C VAL A 297 35.84 15.33 -10.80
N ALA A 298 34.90 16.25 -11.08
CA ALA A 298 33.68 16.43 -10.30
C ALA A 298 32.83 15.16 -10.09
N PRO A 299 32.63 14.27 -11.10
CA PRO A 299 31.86 13.04 -10.91
C PRO A 299 32.39 12.09 -9.82
N LEU A 300 33.70 12.10 -9.52
CA LEU A 300 34.26 11.26 -8.46
C LEU A 300 33.80 11.72 -7.07
N TYR A 301 33.77 13.03 -6.84
CA TYR A 301 33.25 13.62 -5.61
C TYR A 301 31.75 13.38 -5.46
N ALA A 302 30.97 13.52 -6.55
CA ALA A 302 29.53 13.22 -6.53
C ALA A 302 29.25 11.73 -6.27
N GLY A 303 30.04 10.83 -6.86
CA GLY A 303 29.96 9.38 -6.61
C GLY A 303 30.26 9.02 -5.15
N LEU A 304 31.35 9.56 -4.60
CA LEU A 304 31.70 9.40 -3.17
C LEU A 304 30.60 9.95 -2.26
N ALA A 305 30.10 11.15 -2.55
CA ALA A 305 29.02 11.78 -1.79
C ALA A 305 27.76 10.89 -1.76
N GLY A 306 27.42 10.26 -2.89
CA GLY A 306 26.32 9.30 -2.96
C GLY A 306 26.52 8.07 -2.08
N VAL A 307 27.74 7.54 -1.97
CA VAL A 307 28.03 6.41 -1.05
C VAL A 307 27.98 6.87 0.42
N CYS A 308 28.53 8.05 0.74
CA CYS A 308 28.44 8.62 2.08
C CYS A 308 26.99 8.87 2.50
N HIS A 309 26.15 9.31 1.56
CA HIS A 309 24.72 9.49 1.80
C HIS A 309 24.03 8.15 2.13
N ASP A 310 24.30 7.09 1.37
CA ASP A 310 23.75 5.75 1.65
C ASP A 310 24.21 5.18 3.01
N LEU A 311 25.37 5.63 3.51
CA LEU A 311 25.89 5.30 4.84
C LEU A 311 25.32 6.18 5.98
N GLY A 312 24.50 7.19 5.66
CA GLY A 312 23.99 8.16 6.63
C GLY A 312 25.02 9.22 7.06
N TRP A 313 26.16 9.31 6.39
CA TRP A 313 27.20 10.31 6.64
C TRP A 313 26.88 11.62 5.93
N HIS A 314 25.77 12.24 6.34
CA HIS A 314 25.19 13.39 5.62
C HIS A 314 26.13 14.60 5.51
N ASP A 315 26.94 14.89 6.54
CA ASP A 315 27.88 16.01 6.49
C ASP A 315 29.00 15.81 5.45
N TYR A 316 29.57 14.61 5.40
CA TYR A 316 30.56 14.24 4.38
C TYR A 316 29.95 14.23 2.98
N ALA A 317 28.71 13.76 2.84
CA ALA A 317 28.00 13.81 1.56
C ALA A 317 27.79 15.25 1.07
N ILE A 318 27.36 16.16 1.96
CA ILE A 318 27.17 17.58 1.63
C ILE A 318 28.49 18.24 1.21
N GLU A 319 29.57 18.00 1.93
CA GLU A 319 30.89 18.56 1.60
C GLU A 319 31.37 18.09 0.23
N ASN A 320 31.28 16.80 -0.06
CA ASN A 320 31.69 16.24 -1.34
C ASN A 320 30.79 16.68 -2.50
N PHE A 321 29.47 16.81 -2.31
CA PHE A 321 28.59 17.39 -3.33
C PHE A 321 28.92 18.85 -3.61
N ARG A 322 29.22 19.65 -2.57
CA ARG A 322 29.67 21.04 -2.75
C ARG A 322 30.99 21.12 -3.51
N GLN A 323 31.91 20.19 -3.28
CA GLN A 323 33.16 20.10 -4.02
C GLN A 323 32.94 19.68 -5.48
N ALA A 324 32.02 18.75 -5.75
CA ALA A 324 31.64 18.41 -7.12
C ALA A 324 31.06 19.64 -7.87
N ILE A 325 30.22 20.42 -7.20
CA ILE A 325 29.62 21.65 -7.74
C ILE A 325 30.66 22.76 -7.94
N SER A 326 31.64 22.90 -7.04
CA SER A 326 32.69 23.92 -7.18
C SER A 326 33.60 23.64 -8.38
N LEU A 327 33.88 22.36 -8.65
CA LEU A 327 34.64 21.92 -9.82
C LEU A 327 33.82 21.99 -11.12
N HIS A 328 32.52 21.74 -11.05
CA HIS A 328 31.62 21.80 -12.20
C HIS A 328 30.28 22.47 -11.85
N PRO A 329 30.16 23.81 -12.00
CA PRO A 329 28.96 24.56 -11.62
C PRO A 329 27.70 24.24 -12.44
N ASN A 330 27.83 23.65 -13.63
CA ASN A 330 26.69 23.23 -14.47
C ASN A 330 26.40 21.73 -14.29
N TYR A 331 26.12 21.31 -13.06
CA TYR A 331 25.92 19.90 -12.71
C TYR A 331 24.57 19.64 -12.00
N PRO A 332 23.45 19.58 -12.75
CA PRO A 332 22.10 19.43 -12.19
C PRO A 332 21.93 18.25 -11.21
N ASP A 333 22.49 17.08 -11.54
CA ASP A 333 22.39 15.88 -10.69
C ASP A 333 23.05 16.09 -9.33
N ALA A 334 24.18 16.82 -9.27
CA ALA A 334 24.86 17.12 -8.01
C ALA A 334 24.03 18.07 -7.13
N TYR A 335 23.35 19.05 -7.74
CA TYR A 335 22.40 19.92 -7.02
C TYR A 335 21.17 19.16 -6.52
N CYS A 336 20.58 18.29 -7.35
CA CYS A 336 19.45 17.44 -6.98
C CYS A 336 19.81 16.50 -5.82
N ASN A 337 20.96 15.82 -5.90
CA ASN A 337 21.40 14.90 -4.86
C ASN A 337 21.83 15.63 -3.57
N LEU A 338 22.45 16.80 -3.66
CA LEU A 338 22.69 17.66 -2.50
C LEU A 338 21.37 18.03 -1.81
N ALA A 339 20.35 18.41 -2.59
CA ALA A 339 19.04 18.74 -2.07
C ALA A 339 18.36 17.53 -1.37
N ASN A 340 18.53 16.31 -1.88
CA ASN A 340 18.06 15.08 -1.21
C ASN A 340 18.67 14.98 0.21
N VAL A 341 20.00 15.12 0.33
CA VAL A 341 20.69 15.03 1.63
C VAL A 341 20.28 16.15 2.58
N LEU A 342 20.11 17.38 2.06
CA LEU A 342 19.66 18.52 2.86
C LEU A 342 18.23 18.33 3.38
N LYS A 343 17.35 17.75 2.55
CA LYS A 343 15.98 17.40 2.96
C LYS A 343 16.00 16.42 4.12
N GLU A 344 16.82 15.38 4.06
CA GLU A 344 16.94 14.39 5.14
C GLU A 344 17.48 14.97 6.45
N LYS A 345 18.39 15.96 6.37
CA LYS A 345 18.82 16.75 7.54
C LYS A 345 17.73 17.70 8.09
N GLY A 346 16.56 17.79 7.46
CA GLY A 346 15.49 18.70 7.83
C GLY A 346 15.64 20.13 7.27
N LEU A 347 16.67 20.41 6.47
CA LEU A 347 16.94 21.72 5.85
C LEU A 347 16.12 21.90 4.56
N THR A 348 14.79 21.76 4.67
CA THR A 348 13.88 21.69 3.52
C THR A 348 13.87 22.96 2.65
N SER A 349 14.04 24.15 3.24
CA SER A 349 14.10 25.42 2.51
C SER A 349 15.37 25.55 1.66
N GLU A 350 16.49 24.96 2.08
CA GLU A 350 17.72 24.94 1.28
C GLU A 350 17.61 23.89 0.16
N ALA A 351 17.05 22.72 0.47
CA ALA A 351 16.79 21.68 -0.52
C ALA A 351 15.94 22.19 -1.68
N GLU A 352 14.86 22.92 -1.39
CA GLU A 352 13.99 23.53 -2.40
C GLU A 352 14.74 24.47 -3.35
N LYS A 353 15.64 25.33 -2.83
CA LYS A 353 16.46 26.22 -3.65
C LYS A 353 17.37 25.43 -4.60
N HIS A 354 17.96 24.35 -4.11
CA HIS A 354 18.85 23.52 -4.92
C HIS A 354 18.09 22.71 -5.98
N TYR A 355 16.90 22.18 -5.71
CA TYR A 355 16.05 21.58 -6.75
C TYR A 355 15.64 22.61 -7.81
N ALA A 356 15.21 23.81 -7.38
CA ALA A 356 14.83 24.88 -8.30
C ALA A 356 16.01 25.30 -9.20
N TYR A 357 17.21 25.38 -8.63
CA TYR A 357 18.42 25.68 -9.39
C TYR A 357 18.81 24.54 -10.35
N ALA A 358 18.68 23.28 -9.95
CA ALA A 358 18.88 22.14 -10.84
C ALA A 358 17.93 22.17 -12.06
N ILE A 359 16.66 22.54 -11.83
CA ILE A 359 15.66 22.74 -12.90
C ILE A 359 16.03 23.94 -13.78
N GLN A 360 16.55 25.03 -13.19
CA GLN A 360 16.99 26.19 -13.94
C GLN A 360 18.17 25.86 -14.87
N LEU A 361 19.14 25.06 -14.39
CA LEU A 361 20.27 24.58 -15.18
C LEU A 361 19.83 23.60 -16.27
N SER A 362 18.88 22.71 -15.96
CA SER A 362 18.33 21.73 -16.89
C SER A 362 16.81 21.61 -16.75
N PRO A 363 16.03 22.31 -17.60
CA PRO A 363 14.57 22.24 -17.58
C PRO A 363 13.98 20.86 -17.89
N VAL A 364 14.81 19.91 -18.37
CA VAL A 364 14.44 18.52 -18.70
C VAL A 364 14.86 17.54 -17.61
N HIS A 365 15.24 17.99 -16.41
CA HIS A 365 15.68 17.13 -15.33
C HIS A 365 14.51 16.67 -14.43
N ALA A 366 13.89 15.54 -14.80
CA ALA A 366 12.66 15.03 -14.19
C ALA A 366 12.75 14.73 -12.68
N ASP A 367 13.89 14.23 -12.19
CA ASP A 367 14.08 13.90 -10.78
C ASP A 367 13.91 15.11 -9.87
N SER A 368 14.42 16.28 -10.27
CA SER A 368 14.26 17.51 -9.49
C SER A 368 12.81 17.98 -9.45
N TYR A 369 12.03 17.83 -10.53
CA TYR A 369 10.60 18.12 -10.50
C TYR A 369 9.86 17.18 -9.52
N ASN A 370 10.13 15.87 -9.57
CA ASN A 370 9.54 14.89 -8.66
C ASN A 370 9.90 15.17 -7.20
N ASN A 371 11.16 15.47 -6.90
CA ASN A 371 11.62 15.69 -5.53
C ASN A 371 11.16 17.04 -4.96
N LEU A 372 11.10 18.08 -5.79
CA LEU A 372 10.46 19.34 -5.42
C LEU A 372 8.96 19.17 -5.15
N ALA A 373 8.26 18.39 -5.98
CA ALA A 373 6.85 18.05 -5.77
C ALA A 373 6.64 17.33 -4.43
N ASN A 374 7.54 16.42 -4.03
CA ASN A 374 7.50 15.76 -2.72
C ASN A 374 7.54 16.76 -1.56
N ILE A 375 8.38 17.81 -1.65
CA ILE A 375 8.43 18.87 -0.61
C ILE A 375 7.13 19.68 -0.60
N LEU A 376 6.59 20.04 -1.77
CA LEU A 376 5.31 20.77 -1.83
C LEU A 376 4.14 19.95 -1.30
N ARG A 377 4.15 18.62 -1.53
CA ARG A 377 3.20 17.67 -0.94
C ARG A 377 3.25 17.70 0.58
N GLU A 378 4.44 17.59 1.16
CA GLU A 378 4.66 17.63 2.61
C GLU A 378 4.19 18.97 3.22
N ARG A 379 4.26 20.07 2.47
CA ARG A 379 3.72 21.38 2.87
C ARG A 379 2.22 21.58 2.60
N GLY A 380 1.53 20.59 2.08
CA GLY A 380 0.09 20.65 1.77
C GLY A 380 -0.26 21.48 0.53
N LYS A 381 0.71 21.87 -0.30
CA LYS A 381 0.49 22.60 -1.57
C LYS A 381 0.11 21.63 -2.71
N VAL A 382 -1.06 21.02 -2.59
CA VAL A 382 -1.52 19.92 -3.45
C VAL A 382 -1.51 20.25 -4.94
N ASN A 383 -2.06 21.41 -5.34
CA ASN A 383 -2.17 21.78 -6.76
C ASN A 383 -0.80 22.03 -7.42
N GLU A 384 0.09 22.74 -6.73
CA GLU A 384 1.46 23.01 -7.22
C GLU A 384 2.25 21.69 -7.33
N CYS A 385 2.11 20.81 -6.34
CA CYS A 385 2.71 19.48 -6.32
C CYS A 385 2.26 18.62 -7.52
N ILE A 386 0.96 18.53 -7.80
CA ILE A 386 0.41 17.78 -8.96
C ILE A 386 0.98 18.32 -10.27
N ALA A 387 1.10 19.64 -10.42
CA ALA A 387 1.67 20.26 -11.63
C ALA A 387 3.13 19.84 -11.85
N LEU A 388 3.93 19.80 -10.78
CA LEU A 388 5.32 19.37 -10.86
C LEU A 388 5.48 17.88 -11.16
N TYR A 389 4.66 16.99 -10.57
CA TYR A 389 4.69 15.57 -10.95
C TYR A 389 4.31 15.37 -12.41
N ARG A 390 3.30 16.09 -12.92
CA ARG A 390 2.93 16.06 -14.34
C ARG A 390 4.08 16.52 -15.23
N LYS A 391 4.81 17.57 -14.85
CA LYS A 391 6.01 18.01 -15.56
C LYS A 391 7.11 16.94 -15.58
N ALA A 392 7.34 16.26 -14.47
CA ALA A 392 8.28 15.13 -14.43
C ALA A 392 7.86 14.01 -15.40
N LEU A 393 6.55 13.70 -15.48
CA LEU A 393 5.99 12.67 -16.35
C LEU A 393 5.89 13.08 -17.83
N GLU A 394 5.77 14.39 -18.13
CA GLU A 394 5.89 14.92 -19.49
C GLU A 394 7.30 14.69 -20.06
N ILE A 395 8.31 14.80 -19.21
CA ILE A 395 9.71 14.58 -19.57
C ILE A 395 10.02 13.08 -19.65
N VAL A 396 9.64 12.32 -18.61
CA VAL A 396 9.86 10.87 -18.51
C VAL A 396 8.53 10.16 -18.25
N PRO A 397 7.83 9.71 -19.30
CA PRO A 397 6.52 9.06 -19.16
C PRO A 397 6.54 7.80 -18.29
N ASN A 398 7.60 6.99 -18.38
CA ASN A 398 7.72 5.74 -17.61
C ASN A 398 8.41 5.94 -16.25
N PHE A 399 8.22 7.10 -15.60
CA PHE A 399 8.84 7.37 -14.30
C PHE A 399 8.02 6.79 -13.15
N ALA A 400 8.30 5.52 -12.80
CA ALA A 400 7.56 4.77 -11.79
C ALA A 400 7.38 5.52 -10.45
N ALA A 401 8.44 6.14 -9.92
CA ALA A 401 8.37 6.88 -8.66
C ALA A 401 7.45 8.11 -8.74
N ALA A 402 7.48 8.86 -9.84
CA ALA A 402 6.60 10.02 -10.04
C ALA A 402 5.13 9.60 -10.19
N HIS A 403 4.87 8.49 -10.90
CA HIS A 403 3.53 7.91 -10.98
C HIS A 403 3.00 7.49 -9.61
N SER A 404 3.77 6.74 -8.81
CA SER A 404 3.36 6.36 -7.45
C SER A 404 3.15 7.56 -6.54
N ASN A 405 4.04 8.55 -6.58
CA ASN A 405 3.90 9.75 -5.75
C ASN A 405 2.65 10.57 -6.12
N LEU A 406 2.36 10.72 -7.42
CA LEU A 406 1.15 11.39 -7.90
C LEU A 406 -0.12 10.60 -7.51
N ALA A 407 -0.08 9.27 -7.62
CA ALA A 407 -1.17 8.39 -7.20
C ALA A 407 -1.47 8.55 -5.70
N THR A 408 -0.45 8.60 -4.84
CA THR A 408 -0.64 8.87 -3.40
C THR A 408 -1.34 10.21 -3.16
N VAL A 409 -1.00 11.26 -3.93
CA VAL A 409 -1.71 12.55 -3.83
C VAL A 409 -3.16 12.44 -4.27
N PHE A 410 -3.45 11.70 -5.35
CA PHE A 410 -4.84 11.46 -5.76
C PHE A 410 -5.63 10.66 -4.74
N GLN A 411 -5.01 9.66 -4.12
CA GLN A 411 -5.61 8.90 -3.03
C GLN A 411 -5.94 9.81 -1.83
N GLN A 412 -5.01 10.68 -1.42
CA GLN A 412 -5.26 11.70 -0.39
C GLN A 412 -6.39 12.67 -0.77
N CYS A 413 -6.51 13.00 -2.06
CA CYS A 413 -7.60 13.81 -2.60
C CYS A 413 -8.94 13.06 -2.71
N GLY A 414 -9.01 11.78 -2.33
CA GLY A 414 -10.20 10.94 -2.49
C GLY A 414 -10.47 10.49 -3.93
N LYS A 415 -9.56 10.76 -4.87
CA LYS A 415 -9.63 10.33 -6.27
C LYS A 415 -9.00 8.95 -6.45
N ILE A 416 -9.60 7.95 -5.79
CA ILE A 416 -9.02 6.60 -5.69
C ILE A 416 -8.88 5.93 -7.07
N ASN A 417 -9.82 6.14 -8.00
CA ASN A 417 -9.72 5.57 -9.35
C ASN A 417 -8.52 6.15 -10.13
N ASP A 418 -8.29 7.46 -10.04
CA ASP A 418 -7.12 8.10 -10.66
C ASP A 418 -5.82 7.58 -10.02
N ALA A 419 -5.83 7.35 -8.71
CA ALA A 419 -4.70 6.77 -7.99
C ALA A 419 -4.39 5.34 -8.48
N ILE A 420 -5.41 4.48 -8.65
CA ILE A 420 -5.24 3.11 -9.15
C ILE A 420 -4.60 3.12 -10.55
N VAL A 421 -5.05 3.99 -11.45
CA VAL A 421 -4.47 4.12 -12.80
C VAL A 421 -2.98 4.46 -12.72
N HIS A 422 -2.61 5.44 -11.91
CA HIS A 422 -1.20 5.83 -11.79
C HIS A 422 -0.36 4.81 -11.03
N PHE A 423 -0.89 4.11 -10.03
CA PHE A 423 -0.18 3.00 -9.40
C PHE A 423 0.05 1.84 -10.39
N GLN A 424 -0.93 1.54 -11.26
CA GLN A 424 -0.77 0.55 -12.32
C GLN A 424 0.34 0.96 -13.29
N LEU A 425 0.35 2.22 -13.76
CA LEU A 425 1.42 2.75 -14.60
C LEU A 425 2.79 2.68 -13.92
N ALA A 426 2.85 2.88 -12.60
CA ALA A 426 4.10 2.77 -11.85
C ALA A 426 4.66 1.34 -11.84
N VAL A 427 3.81 0.33 -11.62
CA VAL A 427 4.24 -1.08 -11.64
C VAL A 427 4.45 -1.63 -13.05
N ASP A 428 3.79 -1.07 -14.06
CA ASP A 428 4.04 -1.42 -15.46
C ASP A 428 5.39 -0.85 -15.93
N ALA A 429 5.71 0.38 -15.51
CA ALA A 429 7.01 1.00 -15.79
C ALA A 429 8.16 0.30 -15.07
N ASN A 430 7.94 -0.21 -13.86
CA ASN A 430 8.91 -1.03 -13.12
C ASN A 430 8.22 -2.23 -12.45
N PRO A 431 8.18 -3.40 -13.12
CA PRO A 431 7.56 -4.61 -12.57
C PRO A 431 8.18 -5.10 -11.26
N GLY A 432 9.45 -4.77 -10.99
CA GLY A 432 10.16 -5.08 -9.75
C GLY A 432 9.89 -4.10 -8.60
N TYR A 433 8.98 -3.14 -8.77
CA TYR A 433 8.68 -2.14 -7.75
C TYR A 433 7.78 -2.70 -6.64
N CYS A 434 8.39 -3.38 -5.66
CA CYS A 434 7.70 -4.03 -4.53
C CYS A 434 6.71 -3.08 -3.80
N GLU A 435 7.14 -1.86 -3.46
CA GLU A 435 6.26 -0.88 -2.79
C GLU A 435 5.11 -0.42 -3.70
N GLY A 436 5.36 -0.26 -5.01
CA GLY A 436 4.33 0.07 -5.99
C GLY A 436 3.18 -0.95 -5.99
N HIS A 437 3.50 -2.24 -5.95
CA HIS A 437 2.49 -3.31 -5.83
C HIS A 437 1.73 -3.23 -4.49
N CYS A 438 2.41 -2.90 -3.38
CA CYS A 438 1.74 -2.67 -2.09
C CYS A 438 0.77 -1.48 -2.16
N PHE A 439 1.17 -0.35 -2.76
CA PHE A 439 0.30 0.82 -2.87
C PHE A 439 -0.91 0.56 -3.77
N LEU A 440 -0.71 -0.10 -4.92
CA LEU A 440 -1.80 -0.54 -5.79
C LEU A 440 -2.77 -1.47 -5.04
N GLY A 441 -2.25 -2.46 -4.33
CA GLY A 441 -3.05 -3.39 -3.54
C GLY A 441 -3.87 -2.68 -2.45
N ASN A 442 -3.29 -1.68 -1.79
CA ASN A 442 -4.02 -0.90 -0.78
C ASN A 442 -5.16 -0.07 -1.40
N ALA A 443 -4.91 0.61 -2.53
CA ALA A 443 -5.94 1.36 -3.23
C ALA A 443 -7.09 0.45 -3.72
N LEU A 444 -6.76 -0.74 -4.24
CA LEU A 444 -7.76 -1.75 -4.64
C LEU A 444 -8.58 -2.26 -3.45
N LYS A 445 -7.94 -2.50 -2.30
CA LYS A 445 -8.61 -2.88 -1.05
C LYS A 445 -9.60 -1.80 -0.61
N GLU A 446 -9.25 -0.52 -0.71
CA GLU A 446 -10.15 0.60 -0.38
C GLU A 446 -11.40 0.66 -1.27
N THR A 447 -11.28 0.27 -2.54
CA THR A 447 -12.44 0.11 -3.44
C THR A 447 -13.25 -1.18 -3.20
N GLY A 448 -12.84 -2.02 -2.24
CA GLY A 448 -13.48 -3.30 -1.94
C GLY A 448 -13.04 -4.45 -2.87
N ASN A 449 -12.10 -4.23 -3.80
CA ASN A 449 -11.57 -5.28 -4.66
C ASN A 449 -10.47 -6.09 -3.94
N TYR A 450 -10.90 -6.87 -2.94
CA TYR A 450 -10.00 -7.66 -2.09
C TYR A 450 -9.21 -8.71 -2.87
N LYS A 451 -9.80 -9.31 -3.92
CA LYS A 451 -9.13 -10.33 -4.74
C LYS A 451 -7.92 -9.74 -5.45
N ALA A 452 -8.09 -8.63 -6.17
CA ALA A 452 -7.00 -7.96 -6.86
C ALA A 452 -5.96 -7.40 -5.86
N ALA A 453 -6.40 -6.93 -4.69
CA ALA A 453 -5.49 -6.51 -3.62
C ALA A 453 -4.57 -7.64 -3.14
N VAL A 454 -5.12 -8.83 -2.86
CA VAL A 454 -4.35 -10.02 -2.48
C VAL A 454 -3.33 -10.40 -3.56
N GLU A 455 -3.72 -10.36 -4.84
CA GLU A 455 -2.81 -10.64 -5.95
C GLU A 455 -1.63 -9.64 -6.01
N CYS A 456 -1.89 -8.36 -5.76
CA CYS A 456 -0.84 -7.34 -5.72
C CYS A 456 0.12 -7.54 -4.53
N PHE A 457 -0.40 -7.81 -3.33
CA PHE A 457 0.47 -8.09 -2.18
C PHE A 457 1.28 -9.37 -2.35
N ALA A 458 0.70 -10.42 -2.95
CA ALA A 458 1.43 -11.64 -3.27
C ALA A 458 2.56 -11.38 -4.28
N LYS A 459 2.34 -10.54 -5.30
CA LYS A 459 3.41 -10.09 -6.21
C LYS A 459 4.50 -9.33 -5.47
N ALA A 460 4.14 -8.42 -4.56
CA ALA A 460 5.12 -7.69 -3.74
C ALA A 460 6.00 -8.63 -2.89
N ILE A 461 5.41 -9.69 -2.31
CA ILE A 461 6.13 -10.73 -1.56
C ILE A 461 7.00 -11.58 -2.49
N ASN A 462 6.54 -11.93 -3.70
CA ASN A 462 7.37 -12.65 -4.67
C ASN A 462 8.60 -11.84 -5.10
N ILE A 463 8.47 -10.52 -5.20
CA ILE A 463 9.58 -9.61 -5.51
C ILE A 463 10.52 -9.48 -4.30
N ASN A 464 9.97 -9.31 -3.09
CA ASN A 464 10.74 -9.23 -1.85
C ASN A 464 10.10 -10.09 -0.74
N PRO A 465 10.56 -11.35 -0.59
CA PRO A 465 10.02 -12.28 0.41
C PRO A 465 10.25 -11.88 1.88
N TYR A 466 11.05 -10.85 2.13
CA TYR A 466 11.39 -10.38 3.48
C TYR A 466 10.73 -9.04 3.82
N SER A 467 9.78 -8.57 2.99
CA SER A 467 9.09 -7.29 3.19
C SER A 467 8.05 -7.39 4.33
N PRO A 468 8.29 -6.81 5.52
CA PRO A 468 7.32 -6.87 6.62
C PRO A 468 6.02 -6.16 6.26
N ASP A 469 6.10 -5.08 5.48
CA ASP A 469 4.95 -4.26 5.10
C ASP A 469 4.03 -5.01 4.11
N ALA A 470 4.60 -5.77 3.16
CA ALA A 470 3.81 -6.59 2.22
C ALA A 470 3.07 -7.73 2.94
N HIS A 471 3.75 -8.44 3.85
CA HIS A 471 3.14 -9.45 4.72
C HIS A 471 2.05 -8.85 5.62
N ALA A 472 2.28 -7.66 6.19
CA ALA A 472 1.30 -6.96 7.02
C ALA A 472 0.04 -6.61 6.22
N PHE A 473 0.18 -6.03 5.03
CA PHE A 473 -0.96 -5.67 4.19
C PHE A 473 -1.76 -6.90 3.75
N LEU A 474 -1.08 -7.99 3.36
CA LEU A 474 -1.73 -9.24 3.00
C LEU A 474 -2.48 -9.84 4.21
N GLY A 475 -1.83 -9.91 5.38
CA GLY A 475 -2.43 -10.45 6.60
C GLY A 475 -3.63 -9.66 7.10
N ILE A 476 -3.59 -8.33 7.02
CA ILE A 476 -4.75 -7.47 7.35
C ILE A 476 -5.88 -7.67 6.35
N THR A 477 -5.57 -7.80 5.06
CA THR A 477 -6.57 -8.06 4.01
C THR A 477 -7.24 -9.41 4.21
N TYR A 478 -6.48 -10.46 4.55
CA TYR A 478 -7.03 -11.77 4.91
C TYR A 478 -7.97 -11.72 6.11
N LYS A 479 -7.62 -10.94 7.15
CA LYS A 479 -8.50 -10.70 8.29
C LYS A 479 -9.79 -10.00 7.86
N ASP A 480 -9.71 -8.97 7.01
CA ASP A 480 -10.87 -8.21 6.56
C ASP A 480 -11.85 -9.06 5.71
N ILE A 481 -11.36 -10.10 5.01
CA ILE A 481 -12.20 -11.08 4.30
C ILE A 481 -12.59 -12.31 5.15
N GLY A 482 -12.15 -12.40 6.40
CA GLY A 482 -12.47 -13.50 7.33
C GLY A 482 -11.59 -14.75 7.23
N GLN A 483 -10.48 -14.70 6.48
CA GLN A 483 -9.47 -15.75 6.37
C GLN A 483 -8.45 -15.64 7.51
N PHE A 484 -8.87 -16.02 8.72
CA PHE A 484 -8.07 -15.80 9.94
C PHE A 484 -6.80 -16.67 10.02
N SER A 485 -6.81 -17.87 9.45
CA SER A 485 -5.64 -18.77 9.50
C SER A 485 -4.47 -18.21 8.69
N GLU A 486 -4.77 -17.79 7.46
CA GLU A 486 -3.86 -17.12 6.53
C GLU A 486 -3.42 -15.77 7.10
N SER A 487 -4.36 -14.98 7.65
CA SER A 487 -4.03 -13.73 8.33
C SER A 487 -3.00 -13.90 9.45
N ILE A 488 -3.22 -14.87 10.35
CA ILE A 488 -2.31 -15.13 11.47
C ILE A 488 -0.92 -15.55 10.97
N LEU A 489 -0.84 -16.34 9.89
CA LEU A 489 0.43 -16.72 9.29
C LEU A 489 1.22 -15.49 8.81
N GLU A 490 0.59 -14.66 7.99
CA GLU A 490 1.21 -13.49 7.38
C GLU A 490 1.59 -12.42 8.42
N LEU A 491 0.73 -12.17 9.41
CA LEU A 491 1.02 -11.21 10.49
C LEU A 491 2.19 -11.68 11.37
N ASN A 492 2.33 -13.00 11.60
CA ASN A 492 3.50 -13.53 12.31
C ASN A 492 4.79 -13.40 11.49
N LEU A 493 4.73 -13.58 10.16
CA LEU A 493 5.88 -13.34 9.28
C LEU A 493 6.28 -11.85 9.29
N ALA A 494 5.32 -10.93 9.22
CA ALA A 494 5.58 -9.51 9.34
C ALA A 494 6.27 -9.16 10.68
N LEU A 495 5.81 -9.72 11.80
CA LEU A 495 6.46 -9.52 13.11
C LEU A 495 7.81 -10.21 13.24
N LYS A 496 8.03 -11.32 12.53
CA LYS A 496 9.34 -11.99 12.47
C LYS A 496 10.38 -11.09 11.82
N TYR A 497 10.02 -10.39 10.74
CA TYR A 497 10.92 -9.48 10.02
C TYR A 497 11.01 -8.09 10.69
N ARG A 498 9.94 -7.62 11.34
CA ARG A 498 9.93 -6.39 12.14
C ARG A 498 9.22 -6.63 13.49
N PRO A 499 9.95 -6.94 14.58
CA PRO A 499 9.33 -7.24 15.88
C PRO A 499 8.57 -6.06 16.53
N ASN A 500 9.03 -4.83 16.32
CA ASN A 500 8.42 -3.61 16.85
C ASN A 500 7.35 -3.05 15.91
N PHE A 501 6.42 -3.91 15.49
CA PHE A 501 5.38 -3.54 14.53
C PHE A 501 4.00 -3.47 15.21
N ASN A 502 3.74 -2.34 15.89
CA ASN A 502 2.57 -2.15 16.76
C ASN A 502 1.22 -2.44 16.09
N GLU A 503 0.99 -1.93 14.88
CA GLU A 503 -0.25 -2.16 14.14
C GLU A 503 -0.48 -3.66 13.85
N VAL A 504 0.56 -4.35 13.36
CA VAL A 504 0.52 -5.78 13.06
C VAL A 504 0.26 -6.59 14.33
N TYR A 505 0.91 -6.23 15.43
CA TYR A 505 0.70 -6.88 16.72
C TYR A 505 -0.75 -6.72 17.21
N CYS A 506 -1.32 -5.51 17.17
CA CYS A 506 -2.71 -5.28 17.54
C CYS A 506 -3.70 -6.05 16.65
N ASN A 507 -3.43 -6.13 15.34
CA ASN A 507 -4.24 -6.92 14.40
C ASN A 507 -4.13 -8.43 14.67
N LEU A 508 -2.95 -8.94 15.00
CA LEU A 508 -2.74 -10.35 15.35
C LEU A 508 -3.51 -10.73 16.62
N VAL A 509 -3.41 -9.91 17.67
CA VAL A 509 -4.16 -10.14 18.91
C VAL A 509 -5.67 -10.07 18.63
N HIS A 510 -6.12 -9.14 17.79
CA HIS A 510 -7.52 -9.09 17.37
C HIS A 510 -7.97 -10.38 16.66
N CYS A 511 -7.16 -10.94 15.75
CA CYS A 511 -7.45 -12.24 15.14
C CYS A 511 -7.60 -13.35 16.20
N TYR A 512 -6.69 -13.39 17.19
CA TYR A 512 -6.79 -14.34 18.30
C TYR A 512 -8.07 -14.20 19.12
N LEU A 513 -8.52 -12.97 19.39
CA LEU A 513 -9.80 -12.72 20.07
C LEU A 513 -10.99 -13.21 19.24
N ILE A 514 -11.00 -12.93 17.93
CA ILE A 514 -12.11 -13.34 17.04
C ILE A 514 -12.28 -14.85 16.99
N ILE A 515 -11.18 -15.61 16.95
CA ILE A 515 -11.21 -17.08 16.89
C ILE A 515 -11.15 -17.74 18.27
N CYS A 516 -11.28 -17.00 19.37
CA CYS A 516 -11.17 -17.52 20.74
C CYS A 516 -9.85 -18.25 21.05
N LYS A 517 -8.75 -17.87 20.39
CA LYS A 517 -7.42 -18.42 20.65
C LYS A 517 -6.73 -17.64 21.77
N TRP A 518 -7.04 -18.00 23.01
CA TRP A 518 -6.60 -17.25 24.20
C TRP A 518 -5.20 -17.63 24.69
N ILE A 519 -4.21 -17.63 23.80
CA ILE A 519 -2.79 -17.78 24.17
C ILE A 519 -2.31 -16.47 24.78
N ASP A 520 -1.69 -16.53 25.96
CA ASP A 520 -1.16 -15.38 26.71
C ASP A 520 -2.12 -14.17 26.76
N TYR A 521 -3.42 -14.46 26.92
CA TYR A 521 -4.51 -13.48 26.77
C TYR A 521 -4.28 -12.18 27.56
N ASP A 522 -3.94 -12.29 28.85
CA ASP A 522 -3.75 -11.13 29.71
C ASP A 522 -2.53 -10.31 29.31
N GLN A 523 -1.42 -10.96 28.94
CA GLN A 523 -0.19 -10.29 28.52
C GLN A 523 -0.40 -9.58 27.18
N ASN A 524 -1.07 -10.24 26.24
CA ASN A 524 -1.41 -9.68 24.94
C ASN A 524 -2.32 -8.46 25.08
N CYS A 525 -3.38 -8.55 25.90
CA CYS A 525 -4.28 -7.42 26.16
C CYS A 525 -3.54 -6.25 26.82
N LYS A 526 -2.72 -6.51 27.86
CA LYS A 526 -1.91 -5.47 28.51
C LYS A 526 -0.97 -4.76 27.54
N LYS A 527 -0.31 -5.52 26.65
CA LYS A 527 0.59 -4.95 25.64
C LYS A 527 -0.16 -4.12 24.59
N VAL A 528 -1.35 -4.54 24.16
CA VAL A 528 -2.19 -3.71 23.27
C VAL A 528 -2.58 -2.41 23.95
N VAL A 529 -2.99 -2.45 25.22
CA VAL A 529 -3.32 -1.24 25.99
C VAL A 529 -2.12 -0.30 26.10
N SER A 530 -0.93 -0.83 26.43
CA SER A 530 0.29 0.00 26.55
C SER A 530 0.70 0.63 25.21
N ILE A 531 0.60 -0.13 24.11
CA ILE A 531 0.89 0.38 22.76
C ILE A 531 0.01 1.58 22.45
N VAL A 532 -1.31 1.45 22.66
CA VAL A 532 -2.26 2.50 22.29
C VAL A 532 -2.11 3.71 23.21
N GLN A 533 -1.89 3.50 24.50
CA GLN A 533 -1.64 4.60 25.43
C GLN A 533 -0.38 5.39 25.02
N GLU A 534 0.72 4.72 24.72
CA GLU A 534 1.96 5.36 24.26
C GLU A 534 1.74 6.14 22.94
N GLN A 535 0.95 5.59 22.01
CA GLN A 535 0.61 6.26 20.76
C GLN A 535 -0.17 7.55 21.00
N ILE A 536 -1.18 7.51 21.87
CA ILE A 536 -1.98 8.68 22.24
C ILE A 536 -1.09 9.75 22.90
N GLU A 537 -0.25 9.37 23.85
CA GLU A 537 0.69 10.28 24.54
C GLU A 537 1.68 10.93 23.57
N LYS A 538 2.10 10.21 22.53
CA LYS A 538 3.01 10.70 21.47
C LYS A 538 2.30 11.41 20.31
N ASN A 539 0.99 11.64 20.41
CA ASN A 539 0.20 12.26 19.35
C ASN A 539 0.21 11.45 18.04
N CYS A 540 0.39 10.13 18.12
CA CYS A 540 0.38 9.20 17.00
C CYS A 540 -1.01 8.60 16.76
N PRO A 541 -1.32 8.14 15.54
CA PRO A 541 -2.53 7.38 15.27
C PRO A 541 -2.58 6.09 16.11
N PRO A 542 -3.71 5.79 16.75
CA PRO A 542 -3.86 4.56 17.53
C PRO A 542 -3.97 3.33 16.61
N SER A 543 -3.26 2.26 16.95
CA SER A 543 -3.28 0.98 16.23
C SER A 543 -4.61 0.20 16.39
N VAL A 544 -5.45 0.59 17.35
CA VAL A 544 -6.74 -0.05 17.62
C VAL A 544 -7.86 0.84 17.10
N HIS A 545 -8.70 0.27 16.25
CA HIS A 545 -9.89 0.94 15.72
C HIS A 545 -10.94 1.17 16.82
N PRO A 546 -11.73 2.26 16.82
CA PRO A 546 -12.68 2.57 17.89
C PRO A 546 -13.65 1.43 18.16
N HIS A 547 -14.18 0.80 17.10
CA HIS A 547 -15.08 -0.35 17.22
C HIS A 547 -14.44 -1.56 17.93
N HIS A 548 -13.13 -1.78 17.80
CA HIS A 548 -12.46 -2.92 18.43
C HIS A 548 -12.14 -2.67 19.91
N THR A 549 -12.21 -1.43 20.38
CA THR A 549 -11.88 -1.07 21.77
C THR A 549 -12.79 -1.73 22.80
N MET A 550 -13.99 -2.18 22.40
CA MET A 550 -14.91 -2.94 23.26
C MET A 550 -14.39 -4.33 23.62
N LEU A 551 -13.42 -4.88 22.87
CA LEU A 551 -12.86 -6.22 23.07
C LEU A 551 -11.63 -6.23 23.96
N PHE A 552 -11.10 -5.04 24.28
CA PHE A 552 -9.91 -4.87 25.08
C PHE A 552 -10.25 -4.23 26.43
N PRO A 553 -9.50 -4.55 27.50
CA PRO A 553 -9.62 -3.91 28.80
C PRO A 553 -8.98 -2.50 28.80
N ILE A 554 -9.47 -1.65 27.90
CA ILE A 554 -9.03 -0.25 27.76
C ILE A 554 -9.79 0.59 28.80
N GLU A 555 -9.20 1.65 29.32
CA GLU A 555 -9.89 2.56 30.23
C GLU A 555 -10.88 3.48 29.46
N PRO A 556 -12.01 3.92 30.06
CA PRO A 556 -13.00 4.72 29.36
C PRO A 556 -12.46 6.01 28.72
N TRP A 557 -11.59 6.74 29.42
CA TRP A 557 -10.96 7.96 28.90
C TRP A 557 -10.13 7.68 27.64
N LEU A 558 -9.40 6.56 27.62
CA LEU A 558 -8.56 6.18 26.50
C LEU A 558 -9.41 5.73 25.30
N ARG A 559 -10.57 5.09 25.53
CA ARG A 559 -11.52 4.80 24.44
C ARG A 559 -12.06 6.07 23.78
N LYS A 560 -12.43 7.07 24.59
CA LYS A 560 -12.87 8.37 24.10
C LYS A 560 -11.78 9.04 23.27
N GLU A 561 -10.53 9.00 23.74
CA GLU A 561 -9.40 9.60 23.03
C GLU A 561 -9.06 8.87 21.72
N ILE A 562 -9.13 7.53 21.69
CA ILE A 562 -8.99 6.75 20.45
C ILE A 562 -10.06 7.18 19.42
N ALA A 563 -11.32 7.32 19.86
CA ALA A 563 -12.41 7.79 19.01
C ALA A 563 -12.17 9.24 18.55
N ALA A 564 -11.71 10.11 19.46
CA ALA A 564 -11.38 11.51 19.14
C ALA A 564 -10.27 11.63 18.10
N ARG A 565 -9.22 10.81 18.17
CA ARG A 565 -8.16 10.80 17.14
C ARG A 565 -8.68 10.40 15.76
N HIS A 566 -9.61 9.45 15.70
CA HIS A 566 -10.25 9.08 14.44
C HIS A 566 -11.16 10.19 13.92
N ALA A 567 -11.89 10.89 14.79
CA ALA A 567 -12.69 12.05 14.40
C ALA A 567 -11.84 13.25 13.94
N ILE A 568 -10.71 13.51 14.59
CA ILE A 568 -9.76 14.55 14.19
C ILE A 568 -9.19 14.22 12.81
N ALA A 569 -8.72 12.98 12.61
CA ALA A 569 -8.25 12.54 11.29
C ALA A 569 -9.37 12.65 10.23
N CYS A 570 -10.62 12.36 10.61
CA CYS A 570 -11.80 12.55 9.79
C CYS A 570 -11.93 14.00 9.30
N TYR A 571 -11.89 14.94 10.25
CA TYR A 571 -12.00 16.37 10.00
C TYR A 571 -10.81 16.93 9.21
N GLU A 572 -9.58 16.52 9.52
CA GLU A 572 -8.37 16.94 8.81
C GLU A 572 -8.41 16.57 7.33
N LYS A 573 -9.03 15.44 6.93
CA LYS A 573 -9.28 15.14 5.51
C LYS A 573 -10.11 16.20 4.84
N VAL A 574 -11.22 16.53 5.48
CA VAL A 574 -12.23 17.42 4.93
C VAL A 574 -11.58 18.77 4.69
N VAL A 575 -10.79 19.25 5.65
CA VAL A 575 -9.99 20.48 5.52
C VAL A 575 -8.92 20.36 4.43
N ALA A 576 -8.18 19.25 4.37
CA ALA A 576 -7.13 19.04 3.36
C ALA A 576 -7.68 18.98 1.92
N LEU A 577 -8.93 18.55 1.75
CA LEU A 577 -9.66 18.60 0.48
C LEU A 577 -10.13 20.02 0.10
N GLY A 578 -9.85 21.02 0.94
CA GLY A 578 -10.30 22.40 0.75
C GLY A 578 -11.76 22.63 1.11
N TYR A 579 -12.39 21.69 1.83
CA TYR A 579 -13.78 21.81 2.23
C TYR A 579 -13.90 22.53 3.58
N ALA A 580 -14.86 23.44 3.68
CA ALA A 580 -15.18 24.14 4.92
C ALA A 580 -16.45 23.57 5.54
N ALA A 581 -16.42 23.33 6.85
CA ALA A 581 -17.63 22.99 7.60
C ALA A 581 -18.63 24.15 7.56
N THR A 582 -19.92 23.82 7.47
CA THR A 582 -20.97 24.84 7.51
C THR A 582 -21.05 25.44 8.92
N SER A 583 -21.05 26.78 8.99
CA SER A 583 -21.39 27.51 10.20
C SER A 583 -22.90 27.76 10.24
N TRP A 584 -23.50 27.46 11.39
CA TRP A 584 -24.91 27.74 11.67
C TRP A 584 -24.95 28.89 12.69
N SER A 585 -25.40 30.08 12.28
CA SER A 585 -25.77 31.17 13.20
C SER A 585 -27.05 30.83 13.96
N ASP A 586 -27.46 31.61 14.98
CA ASP A 586 -28.70 31.36 15.78
C ASP A 586 -29.94 31.11 14.90
N HIS A 587 -30.16 29.83 14.54
CA HIS A 587 -31.27 29.41 13.70
C HIS A 587 -32.51 29.38 14.57
N HIS A 588 -33.36 30.38 14.37
CA HIS A 588 -34.66 30.43 15.02
C HIS A 588 -35.60 29.48 14.28
N PHE A 589 -35.88 28.35 14.92
CA PHE A 589 -36.88 27.40 14.46
C PHE A 589 -38.25 27.81 14.99
N PRO A 590 -39.22 28.18 14.13
CA PRO A 590 -40.57 28.50 14.57
C PRO A 590 -41.16 27.32 15.36
N PRO A 591 -41.91 27.57 16.45
CA PRO A 591 -42.46 26.49 17.29
C PRO A 591 -43.32 25.47 16.52
N ASP A 592 -44.02 25.94 15.48
CA ASP A 592 -44.98 25.14 14.70
C ASP A 592 -44.39 24.55 13.40
N GLN A 593 -43.08 24.68 13.17
CA GLN A 593 -42.49 24.14 11.95
C GLN A 593 -42.40 22.60 11.98
N VAL A 594 -42.58 21.97 10.80
CA VAL A 594 -42.30 20.55 10.63
C VAL A 594 -40.80 20.29 10.72
N ILE A 595 -40.39 19.37 11.59
CA ILE A 595 -38.99 19.01 11.81
C ILE A 595 -38.52 18.03 10.72
N LYS A 596 -37.55 18.46 9.90
CA LYS A 596 -36.88 17.60 8.92
C LYS A 596 -35.78 16.77 9.59
N LEU A 597 -35.97 15.44 9.60
CA LEU A 597 -35.02 14.47 10.11
C LEU A 597 -34.29 13.78 8.95
N GLY A 598 -32.99 13.60 9.05
CA GLY A 598 -32.20 12.84 8.10
C GLY A 598 -31.54 11.63 8.76
N TYR A 599 -31.88 10.41 8.35
CA TYR A 599 -31.17 9.20 8.74
C TYR A 599 -30.10 8.87 7.71
N VAL A 600 -28.84 8.79 8.13
CA VAL A 600 -27.72 8.42 7.24
C VAL A 600 -27.23 7.04 7.63
N SER A 601 -27.21 6.11 6.68
CA SER A 601 -26.80 4.74 6.92
C SER A 601 -26.23 4.05 5.68
N SER A 602 -25.14 3.31 5.85
CA SER A 602 -24.72 2.27 4.88
C SER A 602 -25.54 1.00 4.96
N ASP A 603 -26.45 0.91 5.93
CA ASP A 603 -27.05 -0.36 6.35
C ASP A 603 -28.53 -0.47 6.02
N PHE A 604 -29.03 0.38 5.10
CA PHE A 604 -30.37 0.29 4.54
C PHE A 604 -30.44 -0.84 3.51
N GLY A 605 -30.79 -2.02 4.00
CA GLY A 605 -30.75 -3.31 3.30
C GLY A 605 -30.82 -4.47 4.29
N ASN A 606 -30.38 -5.66 3.91
CA ASN A 606 -30.33 -6.84 4.77
C ASN A 606 -29.15 -6.76 5.76
N HIS A 607 -29.29 -5.88 6.75
CA HIS A 607 -28.31 -5.62 7.81
C HIS A 607 -29.03 -5.49 9.16
N PRO A 608 -28.39 -5.88 10.29
CA PRO A 608 -28.97 -5.74 11.62
C PRO A 608 -29.61 -4.37 11.90
N THR A 609 -29.01 -3.27 11.43
CA THR A 609 -29.59 -1.92 11.56
C THR A 609 -31.01 -1.85 11.00
N SER A 610 -31.23 -2.33 9.77
CA SER A 610 -32.58 -2.33 9.17
C SER A 610 -33.52 -3.31 9.86
N HIS A 611 -33.04 -4.47 10.31
CA HIS A 611 -33.86 -5.43 11.09
C HIS A 611 -34.40 -4.82 12.40
N LEU A 612 -33.76 -3.76 12.91
CA LEU A 612 -34.16 -3.08 14.14
C LEU A 612 -35.11 -1.91 13.89
N ILE A 613 -34.96 -1.18 12.78
CA ILE A 613 -35.63 0.13 12.58
C ILE A 613 -36.34 0.31 11.25
N GLU A 614 -36.49 -0.70 10.39
CA GLU A 614 -37.09 -0.50 9.07
C GLU A 614 -38.49 0.18 9.10
N SER A 615 -39.29 -0.06 10.14
CA SER A 615 -40.60 0.58 10.32
C SER A 615 -40.52 2.00 10.91
N VAL A 616 -39.40 2.38 11.56
CA VAL A 616 -39.30 3.66 12.27
C VAL A 616 -39.47 4.86 11.33
N PRO A 617 -38.85 4.92 10.14
CA PRO A 617 -39.12 5.99 9.18
C PRO A 617 -40.60 6.13 8.81
N GLY A 618 -41.32 5.01 8.63
CA GLY A 618 -42.75 5.00 8.33
C GLY A 618 -43.62 5.51 9.49
N LEU A 619 -43.24 5.22 10.72
CA LEU A 619 -44.04 5.50 11.93
C LEU A 619 -43.96 6.95 12.47
N HIS A 620 -43.12 7.82 11.92
CA HIS A 620 -43.08 9.23 12.32
C HIS A 620 -44.41 9.98 12.09
N ASP A 621 -44.81 10.84 13.03
CA ASP A 621 -45.96 11.73 12.85
C ASP A 621 -45.65 12.79 11.78
N ARG A 622 -46.25 12.63 10.59
CA ARG A 622 -46.04 13.53 9.44
C ARG A 622 -46.56 14.95 9.64
N LYS A 623 -47.36 15.22 10.68
CA LYS A 623 -47.74 16.59 11.06
C LYS A 623 -46.60 17.32 11.74
N ARG A 624 -45.67 16.59 12.36
CA ARG A 624 -44.55 17.14 13.12
C ARG A 624 -43.20 16.89 12.48
N PHE A 625 -43.07 15.84 11.69
CA PHE A 625 -41.80 15.41 11.11
C PHE A 625 -41.88 15.17 9.61
N LYS A 626 -40.77 15.43 8.92
CA LYS A 626 -40.53 15.03 7.54
C LYS A 626 -39.24 14.21 7.49
N VAL A 627 -39.31 12.99 6.97
CA VAL A 627 -38.25 11.99 7.13
C VAL A 627 -37.47 11.76 5.83
N TYR A 628 -36.16 11.96 5.90
CA TYR A 628 -35.22 11.70 4.83
C TYR A 628 -34.33 10.51 5.23
N CYS A 629 -34.15 9.54 4.34
CA CYS A 629 -33.18 8.45 4.50
C CYS A 629 -32.11 8.57 3.41
N TYR A 630 -30.85 8.70 3.81
CA TYR A 630 -29.69 8.77 2.92
C TYR A 630 -28.92 7.46 2.97
N SER A 631 -28.98 6.68 1.89
CA SER A 631 -28.26 5.42 1.80
C SER A 631 -26.84 5.62 1.29
N LEU A 632 -25.86 5.16 2.06
CA LEU A 632 -24.45 5.20 1.66
C LEU A 632 -24.05 4.01 0.76
N ASN A 633 -24.88 2.97 0.72
CA ASN A 633 -24.69 1.78 -0.11
C ASN A 633 -25.79 1.64 -1.18
N PRO A 634 -25.47 1.03 -2.33
CA PRO A 634 -26.46 0.75 -3.36
C PRO A 634 -27.53 -0.21 -2.83
N SER A 635 -28.71 -0.18 -3.45
CA SER A 635 -29.79 -1.11 -3.11
C SER A 635 -29.35 -2.57 -3.30
N ASP A 636 -29.51 -3.36 -2.26
CA ASP A 636 -29.31 -4.81 -2.28
C ASP A 636 -30.55 -5.59 -2.73
N GLN A 637 -31.62 -4.87 -3.11
CA GLN A 637 -32.92 -5.41 -3.53
C GLN A 637 -33.65 -6.24 -2.45
N SER A 638 -33.21 -6.18 -1.19
CA SER A 638 -33.92 -6.81 -0.08
C SER A 638 -35.25 -6.12 0.22
N SER A 639 -36.20 -6.83 0.82
CA SER A 639 -37.46 -6.19 1.22
C SER A 639 -37.25 -5.09 2.25
N PHE A 640 -36.23 -5.21 3.10
CA PHE A 640 -35.86 -4.19 4.08
C PHE A 640 -35.59 -2.85 3.38
N ARG A 641 -34.81 -2.90 2.29
CA ARG A 641 -34.52 -1.74 1.45
C ARG A 641 -35.77 -1.20 0.78
N ILE A 642 -36.57 -2.07 0.16
CA ILE A 642 -37.80 -1.68 -0.55
C ILE A 642 -38.81 -1.01 0.40
N LYS A 643 -38.97 -1.54 1.63
CA LYS A 643 -39.86 -0.97 2.64
C LYS A 643 -39.40 0.41 3.07
N LEU A 644 -38.11 0.58 3.36
CA LEU A 644 -37.54 1.88 3.70
C LEU A 644 -37.72 2.91 2.56
N GLU A 645 -37.50 2.51 1.31
CA GLU A 645 -37.72 3.35 0.12
C GLU A 645 -39.17 3.80 -0.02
N LYS A 646 -40.11 2.92 0.32
CA LYS A 646 -41.55 3.17 0.25
C LYS A 646 -42.08 4.02 1.42
N GLU A 647 -41.58 3.80 2.63
CA GLU A 647 -42.16 4.37 3.86
C GLU A 647 -41.50 5.69 4.31
N ALA A 648 -40.23 5.94 3.95
CA ALA A 648 -39.63 7.25 4.16
C ALA A 648 -40.32 8.31 3.28
N ASP A 649 -40.43 9.56 3.75
CA ASP A 649 -40.95 10.62 2.89
C ASP A 649 -40.05 10.87 1.67
N HIS A 650 -38.74 10.77 1.90
CA HIS A 650 -37.72 10.86 0.88
C HIS A 650 -36.64 9.82 1.15
N PHE A 651 -36.41 8.92 0.20
CA PHE A 651 -35.29 8.01 0.22
C PHE A 651 -34.30 8.41 -0.88
N ILE A 652 -33.04 8.66 -0.49
CA ILE A 652 -32.00 9.19 -1.36
C ILE A 652 -30.82 8.24 -1.35
N ASP A 653 -30.53 7.63 -2.50
CA ASP A 653 -29.31 6.85 -2.68
C ASP A 653 -28.15 7.80 -3.02
N VAL A 654 -27.15 7.87 -2.14
CA VAL A 654 -25.93 8.69 -2.33
C VAL A 654 -24.68 7.82 -2.50
N SER A 655 -24.85 6.52 -2.75
CA SER A 655 -23.74 5.56 -2.84
C SER A 655 -22.83 5.82 -4.02
N SER A 656 -23.35 6.36 -5.12
CA SER A 656 -22.57 6.75 -6.30
C SER A 656 -21.84 8.09 -6.14
N MET A 657 -22.20 8.91 -5.15
CA MET A 657 -21.59 10.22 -4.90
C MET A 657 -20.30 10.04 -4.10
N VAL A 658 -19.17 9.97 -4.80
CA VAL A 658 -17.85 9.73 -4.17
C VAL A 658 -17.45 10.89 -3.23
N SER A 659 -17.76 12.13 -3.59
CA SER A 659 -17.37 13.30 -2.80
C SER A 659 -18.25 13.47 -1.55
N PRO A 660 -17.67 13.54 -0.33
CA PRO A 660 -18.45 13.82 0.87
C PRO A 660 -19.06 15.24 0.86
N LEU A 661 -18.44 16.19 0.16
CA LEU A 661 -18.96 17.55 0.02
C LEU A 661 -20.26 17.59 -0.79
N GLU A 662 -20.35 16.82 -1.87
CA GLU A 662 -21.57 16.74 -2.68
C GLU A 662 -22.76 16.24 -1.85
N VAL A 663 -22.54 15.18 -1.06
CA VAL A 663 -23.55 14.63 -0.17
C VAL A 663 -23.93 15.62 0.94
N ALA A 664 -22.96 16.29 1.56
CA ALA A 664 -23.21 17.30 2.57
C ALA A 664 -24.00 18.50 2.02
N ASN A 665 -23.67 18.98 0.82
CA ASN A 665 -24.40 20.06 0.16
C ASN A 665 -25.84 19.65 -0.19
N LEU A 666 -26.06 18.41 -0.61
CA LEU A 666 -27.39 17.86 -0.84
C LEU A 666 -28.22 17.86 0.45
N ILE A 667 -27.67 17.30 1.54
CA ILE A 667 -28.32 17.29 2.87
C ILE A 667 -28.68 18.72 3.31
N LYS A 668 -27.74 19.66 3.14
CA LYS A 668 -27.96 21.07 3.47
C LYS A 668 -29.06 21.70 2.61
N SER A 669 -29.10 21.40 1.31
CA SER A 669 -30.13 21.90 0.39
C SER A 669 -31.54 21.40 0.73
N HIS A 670 -31.65 20.19 1.29
CA HIS A 670 -32.91 19.68 1.83
C HIS A 670 -33.35 20.39 3.12
N GLY A 671 -32.45 21.12 3.78
CA GLY A 671 -32.71 21.85 5.02
C GLY A 671 -32.95 20.91 6.20
N ILE A 672 -32.17 19.83 6.32
CA ILE A 672 -32.28 18.89 7.44
C ILE A 672 -31.96 19.60 8.76
N HIS A 673 -32.85 19.46 9.74
CA HIS A 673 -32.67 20.08 11.06
C HIS A 673 -31.87 19.16 12.00
N ILE A 674 -32.18 17.86 11.99
CA ILE A 674 -31.51 16.85 12.81
C ILE A 674 -31.01 15.73 11.90
N LEU A 675 -29.70 15.51 11.86
CA LEU A 675 -29.06 14.47 11.07
C LEU A 675 -28.55 13.35 11.98
N LEU A 676 -29.09 12.16 11.80
CA LEU A 676 -28.76 10.97 12.58
C LEU A 676 -27.70 10.13 11.86
N ASN A 677 -26.60 9.87 12.57
CA ASN A 677 -25.56 8.93 12.17
C ASN A 677 -25.90 7.55 12.72
N LEU A 678 -26.21 6.60 11.83
CA LEU A 678 -26.50 5.21 12.18
C LEU A 678 -25.31 4.27 12.01
N ASN A 679 -24.11 4.78 11.73
CA ASN A 679 -22.94 3.95 11.44
C ASN A 679 -21.82 4.07 12.48
N GLY A 680 -21.46 5.29 12.89
CA GLY A 680 -20.26 5.54 13.70
C GLY A 680 -18.99 5.02 13.02
N TYR A 681 -18.20 4.20 13.72
CA TYR A 681 -16.96 3.63 13.18
C TYR A 681 -17.17 2.18 12.70
N THR A 682 -18.04 1.99 11.73
CA THR A 682 -18.32 0.68 11.12
C THR A 682 -18.00 0.66 9.63
N LYS A 683 -18.11 -0.51 9.00
CA LYS A 683 -17.87 -0.67 7.57
C LYS A 683 -18.90 0.13 6.78
N GLY A 684 -18.44 0.94 5.81
CA GLY A 684 -19.30 1.77 4.97
C GLY A 684 -19.64 3.15 5.54
N ALA A 685 -19.22 3.45 6.77
CA ALA A 685 -19.40 4.77 7.36
C ALA A 685 -18.68 5.87 6.57
N ARG A 686 -19.36 7.01 6.39
CA ARG A 686 -18.82 8.22 5.74
C ARG A 686 -18.92 9.42 6.69
N ASN A 687 -18.15 9.36 7.78
CA ASN A 687 -18.17 10.38 8.84
C ASN A 687 -17.72 11.77 8.36
N GLU A 688 -17.04 11.84 7.21
CA GLU A 688 -16.66 13.10 6.56
C GLU A 688 -17.89 13.97 6.24
N ILE A 689 -19.04 13.35 5.96
CA ILE A 689 -20.31 14.06 5.75
C ILE A 689 -20.69 14.83 7.02
N PHE A 690 -20.56 14.21 8.19
CA PHE A 690 -20.88 14.83 9.47
C PHE A 690 -19.83 15.86 9.91
N ALA A 691 -18.56 15.65 9.58
CA ALA A 691 -17.49 16.62 9.82
C ALA A 691 -17.72 17.95 9.08
N LEU A 692 -18.45 17.93 7.96
CA LEU A 692 -18.87 19.12 7.21
C LEU A 692 -20.05 19.90 7.84
N LYS A 693 -20.65 19.34 8.90
CA LYS A 693 -21.81 19.89 9.62
C LYS A 693 -22.97 20.35 8.70
N PRO A 694 -23.49 19.52 7.77
CA PRO A 694 -24.58 19.90 6.87
C PRO A 694 -25.96 20.05 7.53
N ALA A 695 -26.07 19.75 8.83
CA ALA A 695 -27.24 20.03 9.65
C ALA A 695 -26.81 20.72 10.97
N PRO A 696 -27.68 21.55 11.57
CA PRO A 696 -27.36 22.28 12.81
C PRO A 696 -27.30 21.37 14.05
N ILE A 697 -28.03 20.24 14.03
CA ILE A 697 -27.99 19.22 15.09
C ILE A 697 -27.61 17.89 14.45
N GLN A 698 -26.56 17.25 14.95
CA GLN A 698 -26.09 15.95 14.51
C GLN A 698 -26.04 14.96 15.67
N VAL A 699 -26.59 13.77 15.46
CA VAL A 699 -26.91 12.83 16.54
C VAL A 699 -26.40 11.43 16.23
N MET A 700 -25.70 10.81 17.17
CA MET A 700 -25.37 9.39 17.13
C MET A 700 -26.58 8.57 17.57
N TYR A 701 -26.95 7.53 16.81
CA TYR A 701 -28.05 6.63 17.18
C TYR A 701 -27.86 5.19 16.70
N LEU A 702 -28.12 4.25 17.60
CA LEU A 702 -28.33 2.82 17.38
C LEU A 702 -27.15 2.01 16.82
N GLY A 703 -26.70 2.27 15.60
CA GLY A 703 -25.83 1.32 14.87
C GLY A 703 -24.38 1.26 15.34
N TYR A 704 -23.93 2.21 16.17
CA TYR A 704 -22.61 2.18 16.80
C TYR A 704 -22.71 2.21 18.33
N PRO A 705 -22.22 1.18 19.04
CA PRO A 705 -22.38 1.07 20.49
C PRO A 705 -21.24 1.78 21.26
N GLY A 706 -21.06 3.09 21.04
CA GLY A 706 -20.05 3.89 21.72
C GLY A 706 -20.03 5.37 21.33
N THR A 707 -19.09 6.11 21.92
CA THR A 707 -18.81 7.53 21.60
C THR A 707 -18.18 7.68 20.22
N SER A 708 -18.61 8.68 19.45
CA SER A 708 -17.91 9.10 18.23
C SER A 708 -16.58 9.79 18.54
N GLY A 709 -16.40 10.36 19.74
CA GLY A 709 -15.25 11.20 20.06
C GLY A 709 -15.19 12.50 19.25
N ALA A 710 -16.19 12.79 18.42
CA ALA A 710 -16.16 13.87 17.46
C ALA A 710 -16.73 15.16 18.03
N THR A 711 -16.05 16.27 17.80
CA THR A 711 -16.54 17.62 18.15
C THR A 711 -17.68 18.09 17.24
N TYR A 712 -17.90 17.41 16.11
CA TYR A 712 -18.97 17.68 15.18
C TYR A 712 -20.24 16.85 15.44
N MET A 713 -20.26 15.95 16.42
CA MET A 713 -21.47 15.23 16.84
C MET A 713 -21.99 15.82 18.16
N ASP A 714 -23.24 16.29 18.16
CA ASP A 714 -23.78 17.07 19.28
C ASP A 714 -24.39 16.18 20.36
N TYR A 715 -25.18 15.17 19.97
CA TYR A 715 -25.90 14.29 20.90
C TYR A 715 -25.69 12.80 20.61
N LEU A 716 -25.86 11.99 21.65
CA LEU A 716 -25.98 10.54 21.59
C LEU A 716 -27.36 10.14 22.15
N ILE A 717 -28.20 9.54 21.31
CA ILE A 717 -29.46 8.93 21.77
C ILE A 717 -29.10 7.64 22.51
N THR A 718 -29.42 7.62 23.80
CA THR A 718 -29.10 6.53 24.75
C THR A 718 -30.18 6.44 25.82
N ASP A 719 -29.96 5.70 26.89
CA ASP A 719 -30.83 5.63 28.06
C ASP A 719 -30.02 5.58 29.37
N LYS A 720 -30.72 5.71 30.50
CA LYS A 720 -30.11 5.77 31.84
C LYS A 720 -29.43 4.47 32.26
N MET A 721 -29.75 3.33 31.63
CA MET A 721 -29.13 2.05 31.94
C MET A 721 -27.82 1.85 31.17
N VAL A 722 -27.83 2.19 29.88
CA VAL A 722 -26.66 2.09 28.99
C VAL A 722 -25.63 3.17 29.29
N SER A 723 -26.08 4.41 29.44
CA SER A 723 -25.22 5.57 29.70
C SER A 723 -25.70 6.30 30.95
N PRO A 724 -25.44 5.76 32.16
CA PRO A 724 -25.69 6.49 33.40
C PRO A 724 -24.99 7.85 33.39
N ILE A 725 -25.58 8.84 34.07
CA ILE A 725 -25.08 10.23 34.04
C ILE A 725 -23.67 10.34 34.63
N GLU A 726 -23.32 9.43 35.54
CA GLU A 726 -21.99 9.33 36.15
C GLU A 726 -20.89 8.99 35.12
N TYR A 727 -21.25 8.53 33.93
CA TYR A 727 -20.33 8.20 32.84
C TYR A 727 -20.33 9.24 31.72
N GLU A 728 -20.93 10.42 31.90
CA GLU A 728 -20.96 11.47 30.88
C GLU A 728 -19.56 11.82 30.35
N ASP A 729 -18.55 11.85 31.22
CA ASP A 729 -17.15 12.18 30.86
C ASP A 729 -16.51 11.18 29.86
N HIS A 730 -17.07 9.96 29.76
CA HIS A 730 -16.62 8.93 28.81
C HIS A 730 -17.06 9.21 27.37
N TYR A 731 -17.91 10.21 27.13
CA TYR A 731 -18.48 10.54 25.83
C TYR A 731 -18.12 11.96 25.42
N SER A 732 -18.07 12.21 24.11
CA SER A 732 -17.94 13.58 23.58
C SER A 732 -19.29 14.27 23.47
N GLU A 733 -20.32 13.49 23.16
CA GLU A 733 -21.68 13.92 22.88
C GLU A 733 -22.48 14.12 24.17
N LYS A 734 -23.50 14.97 24.11
CA LYS A 734 -24.49 15.09 25.19
C LYS A 734 -25.53 13.98 25.12
N PHE A 735 -25.98 13.49 26.28
CA PHE A 735 -26.97 12.42 26.33
C PHE A 735 -28.38 12.93 26.01
N ALA A 736 -29.01 12.28 25.03
CA ALA A 736 -30.44 12.40 24.75
C ALA A 736 -31.13 11.10 25.21
N TYR A 737 -31.73 11.11 26.40
CA TYR A 737 -32.30 9.90 27.00
C TYR A 737 -33.67 9.53 26.43
N MET A 738 -33.76 8.29 25.93
CA MET A 738 -35.02 7.59 25.75
C MET A 738 -35.58 7.15 27.12
N PRO A 739 -36.91 7.12 27.29
CA PRO A 739 -37.53 6.91 28.60
C PRO A 739 -37.33 5.49 29.17
N ASN A 740 -37.24 4.48 28.30
CA ASN A 740 -37.11 3.08 28.70
C ASN A 740 -35.78 2.49 28.25
N SER A 741 -35.66 2.23 26.95
CA SER A 741 -34.46 1.73 26.27
C SER A 741 -34.25 2.54 25.00
N PHE A 742 -33.00 2.85 24.68
CA PHE A 742 -32.65 3.42 23.37
C PHE A 742 -32.73 2.37 22.25
N PHE A 743 -32.54 1.11 22.62
CA PHE A 743 -32.54 -0.03 21.73
C PHE A 743 -33.97 -0.45 21.39
N ILE A 744 -34.19 -0.79 20.13
CA ILE A 744 -35.48 -1.15 19.55
C ILE A 744 -35.30 -2.37 18.64
N GLY A 745 -36.37 -3.08 18.31
CA GLY A 745 -36.37 -4.15 17.33
C GLY A 745 -37.68 -4.21 16.57
N ASP A 746 -37.63 -4.55 15.28
CA ASP A 746 -38.82 -4.61 14.42
C ASP A 746 -39.51 -5.99 14.44
N HIS A 747 -39.15 -6.84 15.42
CA HIS A 747 -39.57 -8.24 15.53
C HIS A 747 -41.10 -8.42 15.55
N SER A 748 -41.86 -7.44 16.05
CA SER A 748 -43.32 -7.49 16.03
C SER A 748 -43.92 -7.45 14.62
N TYR A 749 -43.23 -6.80 13.68
CA TYR A 749 -43.63 -6.72 12.28
C TYR A 749 -43.02 -7.88 11.48
N LEU A 750 -41.75 -8.21 11.74
CA LEU A 750 -41.01 -9.24 10.99
C LEU A 750 -41.41 -10.67 11.38
N PHE A 751 -41.63 -10.93 12.67
CA PHE A 751 -41.81 -12.28 13.21
C PHE A 751 -43.04 -12.42 14.13
N PRO A 752 -44.24 -11.94 13.75
CA PRO A 752 -45.44 -12.07 14.58
C PRO A 752 -45.89 -13.52 14.76
N HIS A 753 -45.51 -14.43 13.85
CA HIS A 753 -45.85 -15.85 13.93
C HIS A 753 -45.09 -16.59 15.04
N VAL A 754 -43.84 -16.19 15.33
CA VAL A 754 -43.01 -16.81 16.38
C VAL A 754 -43.70 -16.72 17.76
N LEU A 755 -44.45 -15.65 18.03
CA LEU A 755 -45.23 -15.53 19.27
C LEU A 755 -46.51 -16.36 19.25
N LYS A 756 -47.15 -16.56 18.10
CA LYS A 756 -48.39 -17.35 18.00
C LYS A 756 -48.13 -18.85 18.20
N ASP A 757 -46.97 -19.34 17.78
CA ASP A 757 -46.60 -20.75 17.97
C ASP A 757 -46.39 -21.10 19.46
N LEU A 758 -46.16 -20.12 20.35
CA LEU A 758 -46.15 -20.31 21.81
C LEU A 758 -47.54 -20.57 22.40
N THR A 759 -48.62 -20.18 21.71
CA THR A 759 -50.02 -20.34 22.18
C THR A 759 -50.65 -21.69 21.82
N PHE A 760 -50.03 -22.46 20.93
CA PHE A 760 -50.36 -23.88 20.78
C PHE A 760 -49.73 -24.64 21.96
N GLU A 761 -50.52 -24.88 23.01
CA GLU A 761 -50.14 -25.57 24.26
C GLU A 761 -49.58 -27.02 24.10
N GLY A 762 -49.26 -27.45 22.87
CA GLY A 762 -48.86 -28.82 22.55
C GLY A 762 -47.46 -29.04 21.97
N LEU A 763 -46.66 -27.99 21.71
CA LEU A 763 -45.33 -28.15 21.07
C LEU A 763 -44.15 -27.68 21.93
N VAL A 764 -44.41 -27.24 23.16
CA VAL A 764 -43.38 -26.76 24.07
C VAL A 764 -42.91 -27.91 24.95
N SER A 765 -41.61 -28.22 24.86
CA SER A 765 -40.82 -28.89 25.90
C SER A 765 -41.43 -28.67 27.29
N THR A 766 -41.81 -29.76 27.94
CA THR A 766 -42.51 -29.83 29.24
C THR A 766 -41.80 -29.16 30.43
N HIS A 767 -40.70 -28.41 30.21
CA HIS A 767 -39.81 -27.91 31.24
C HIS A 767 -39.69 -26.38 31.36
N VAL A 768 -40.39 -25.59 30.52
CA VAL A 768 -40.46 -24.13 30.71
C VAL A 768 -41.94 -23.71 30.78
N LYS A 769 -42.47 -23.57 32.00
CA LYS A 769 -43.72 -22.82 32.20
C LYS A 769 -43.51 -21.40 31.65
N PRO A 770 -44.29 -20.93 30.66
CA PRO A 770 -44.04 -19.62 30.08
C PRO A 770 -44.26 -18.53 31.13
N MET A 771 -43.21 -17.77 31.46
CA MET A 771 -43.31 -16.54 32.26
C MET A 771 -44.34 -15.54 31.68
N TRP A 772 -44.66 -15.67 30.39
CA TRP A 772 -45.65 -14.89 29.65
C TRP A 772 -47.11 -15.11 30.08
N LYS A 773 -47.48 -16.26 30.68
CA LYS A 773 -48.86 -16.48 31.20
C LYS A 773 -49.28 -15.43 32.25
N THR A 774 -48.32 -14.70 32.82
CA THR A 774 -48.58 -13.61 33.78
C THR A 774 -48.97 -12.29 33.09
N LEU A 775 -48.63 -12.09 31.81
CA LEU A 775 -48.93 -10.88 31.03
C LEU A 775 -50.17 -11.02 30.14
N GLU A 776 -50.57 -12.25 29.82
CA GLU A 776 -51.59 -12.53 28.79
C GLU A 776 -52.99 -12.87 29.34
N LYS A 777 -53.14 -12.94 30.67
CA LYS A 777 -54.41 -13.32 31.32
C LYS A 777 -55.59 -12.37 31.06
N ASP A 778 -55.35 -11.24 30.38
CA ASP A 778 -56.35 -10.21 30.09
C ASP A 778 -56.88 -10.18 28.65
N ARG A 779 -56.43 -11.04 27.69
CA ARG A 779 -56.79 -10.79 26.27
C ARG A 779 -57.32 -11.89 25.35
N LEU A 780 -57.15 -13.19 25.55
CA LEU A 780 -57.63 -14.16 24.55
C LEU A 780 -58.20 -15.46 25.15
N GLY A 781 -59.44 -15.77 24.77
CA GLY A 781 -60.19 -16.97 25.19
C GLY A 781 -59.71 -18.25 24.50
N GLU A 782 -59.65 -19.34 25.26
CA GLU A 782 -59.06 -20.63 24.91
C GLU A 782 -59.93 -21.47 23.95
N LYS A 783 -59.28 -22.17 23.01
CA LYS A 783 -59.76 -23.42 22.39
C LYS A 783 -58.58 -24.38 22.23
N SER A 784 -58.73 -25.59 22.76
CA SER A 784 -57.72 -26.66 22.76
C SER A 784 -57.77 -27.54 21.49
N VAL A 785 -56.61 -28.03 21.06
CA VAL A 785 -56.40 -29.04 20.01
C VAL A 785 -55.59 -30.20 20.61
N GLU A 786 -55.89 -31.45 20.25
CA GLU A 786 -55.24 -32.66 20.80
C GLU A 786 -53.80 -32.85 20.29
N ILE A 787 -52.89 -33.20 21.22
CA ILE A 787 -51.42 -33.02 21.13
C ILE A 787 -50.68 -34.21 20.46
N ARG A 788 -51.25 -35.42 20.51
CA ARG A 788 -50.51 -36.67 20.23
C ARG A 788 -50.18 -36.93 18.75
N ASP A 789 -50.95 -36.38 17.81
CA ASP A 789 -50.73 -36.62 16.38
C ASP A 789 -49.60 -35.75 15.79
N ILE A 790 -49.27 -34.64 16.44
CA ILE A 790 -48.21 -33.71 16.01
C ILE A 790 -46.83 -34.25 16.44
N GLU A 791 -46.69 -34.74 17.67
CA GLU A 791 -45.43 -35.28 18.19
C GLU A 791 -44.86 -36.41 17.32
N ASN A 792 -45.72 -37.32 16.83
CA ASN A 792 -45.31 -38.42 15.96
C ASN A 792 -44.78 -37.96 14.58
N ILE A 793 -45.31 -36.85 14.05
CA ILE A 793 -44.86 -36.27 12.78
C ILE A 793 -43.51 -35.57 12.96
N VAL A 794 -43.34 -34.80 14.02
CA VAL A 794 -42.09 -34.08 14.32
C VAL A 794 -40.94 -35.06 14.59
N ASP A 795 -41.22 -36.18 15.25
CA ASP A 795 -40.22 -37.19 15.61
C ASP A 795 -39.75 -38.04 14.42
N SER A 796 -40.49 -38.00 13.31
CA SER A 796 -40.08 -38.63 12.06
C SER A 796 -39.01 -37.83 11.28
N ILE A 797 -38.75 -36.57 11.66
CA ILE A 797 -37.76 -35.70 11.02
C ILE A 797 -36.37 -36.00 11.61
N THR A 798 -35.52 -36.64 10.81
CA THR A 798 -34.13 -36.94 11.18
C THR A 798 -33.21 -35.73 10.97
N LEU A 799 -32.09 -35.66 11.71
CA LEU A 799 -31.05 -34.65 11.50
C LEU A 799 -30.55 -34.61 10.05
N GLU A 800 -30.46 -35.76 9.40
CA GLU A 800 -30.04 -35.89 8.00
C GLU A 800 -31.08 -35.28 7.05
N SER A 801 -32.38 -35.56 7.28
CA SER A 801 -33.47 -34.95 6.51
C SER A 801 -33.58 -33.44 6.73
N TYR A 802 -33.32 -32.96 7.96
CA TYR A 802 -33.22 -31.55 8.30
C TYR A 802 -32.06 -30.89 7.54
N ILE A 803 -30.85 -31.46 7.62
CA ILE A 803 -29.68 -30.93 6.91
C ILE A 803 -29.93 -30.92 5.41
N GLN A 804 -30.48 -31.99 4.83
CA GLN A 804 -30.74 -32.06 3.39
C GLN A 804 -31.79 -31.04 2.93
N TYR A 805 -32.88 -30.88 3.68
CA TYR A 805 -33.91 -29.88 3.42
C TYR A 805 -33.38 -28.46 3.56
N HIS A 806 -32.66 -28.16 4.65
CA HIS A 806 -32.09 -26.82 4.87
C HIS A 806 -30.92 -26.51 3.91
N THR A 807 -30.17 -27.51 3.47
CA THR A 807 -29.16 -27.34 2.41
C THR A 807 -29.82 -27.07 1.07
N LYS A 808 -30.90 -27.79 0.75
CA LYS A 808 -31.70 -27.54 -0.45
C LYS A 808 -32.37 -26.17 -0.41
N LEU A 809 -32.97 -25.79 0.72
CA LEU A 809 -33.48 -24.44 0.96
C LEU A 809 -32.37 -23.42 0.78
N ARG A 810 -31.22 -23.52 1.46
CA ARG A 810 -30.12 -22.56 1.33
C ARG A 810 -29.64 -22.39 -0.13
N ASN A 811 -29.78 -23.42 -0.97
CA ASN A 811 -29.49 -23.35 -2.40
C ASN A 811 -30.65 -22.76 -3.24
N ASP A 812 -31.91 -23.08 -2.93
CA ASP A 812 -33.11 -22.62 -3.65
C ASP A 812 -33.59 -21.20 -3.20
N SER A 813 -33.26 -20.81 -1.97
CA SER A 813 -33.78 -19.63 -1.22
C SER A 813 -33.00 -18.34 -1.39
N TYR A 814 -31.88 -18.33 -2.15
CA TYR A 814 -31.32 -17.06 -2.66
C TYR A 814 -32.33 -16.28 -3.53
N LYS A 815 -33.50 -16.85 -3.83
CA LYS A 815 -34.59 -16.24 -4.59
C LYS A 815 -35.90 -16.02 -3.81
N ASP A 816 -36.04 -16.44 -2.55
CA ASP A 816 -37.35 -16.49 -1.87
C ASP A 816 -37.38 -15.67 -0.56
N ALA A 817 -38.08 -14.53 -0.61
CA ALA A 817 -38.11 -13.46 0.39
C ALA A 817 -38.50 -13.95 1.82
N LYS A 818 -39.44 -14.91 1.92
CA LYS A 818 -39.97 -15.40 3.21
C LYS A 818 -38.93 -15.90 4.20
N TYR A 819 -37.79 -16.42 3.72
CA TYR A 819 -36.77 -16.98 4.59
C TYR A 819 -35.83 -15.92 5.20
N PHE A 820 -35.79 -14.72 4.63
CA PHE A 820 -35.01 -13.60 5.15
C PHE A 820 -35.77 -12.78 6.21
N GLY A 821 -37.01 -13.16 6.53
CA GLY A 821 -37.93 -12.36 7.35
C GLY A 821 -38.72 -11.32 6.55
N GLU A 822 -38.62 -11.35 5.23
CA GLU A 822 -39.22 -10.36 4.33
C GLU A 822 -40.72 -10.62 4.05
N VAL A 823 -41.20 -11.83 4.32
CA VAL A 823 -42.61 -12.23 4.19
C VAL A 823 -42.97 -13.18 5.33
N ILE A 824 -44.15 -12.98 5.94
CA ILE A 824 -44.68 -13.89 6.98
C ILE A 824 -44.96 -15.26 6.33
N PRO A 825 -44.35 -16.35 6.82
CA PRO A 825 -44.55 -17.67 6.22
C PRO A 825 -46.01 -18.15 6.33
N GLU A 826 -46.63 -18.53 5.21
CA GLU A 826 -47.97 -19.15 5.20
C GLU A 826 -47.90 -20.57 5.77
N ARG A 827 -48.17 -20.73 7.07
CA ARG A 827 -48.57 -21.95 7.82
C ARG A 827 -47.83 -23.28 7.58
N SER A 828 -46.79 -23.33 6.77
CA SER A 828 -46.17 -24.57 6.27
C SER A 828 -44.69 -24.70 6.62
N LEU A 829 -44.18 -23.92 7.57
CA LEU A 829 -42.84 -24.13 8.10
C LEU A 829 -42.84 -25.31 9.07
N GLN A 830 -42.24 -26.40 8.60
CA GLN A 830 -41.95 -27.61 9.35
C GLN A 830 -41.45 -27.29 10.77
N THR A 831 -42.05 -27.96 11.74
CA THR A 831 -41.69 -27.95 13.15
C THR A 831 -40.21 -28.28 13.35
N ILE A 832 -39.43 -27.32 13.87
CA ILE A 832 -38.06 -27.57 14.33
C ILE A 832 -38.14 -28.11 15.76
N SER A 833 -37.49 -29.23 16.01
CA SER A 833 -37.39 -29.86 17.34
C SER A 833 -35.95 -29.96 17.80
N ARG A 834 -35.72 -30.11 19.11
CA ARG A 834 -34.37 -30.35 19.65
C ARG A 834 -33.68 -31.53 18.97
N SER A 835 -34.38 -32.63 18.74
CA SER A 835 -33.84 -33.82 18.05
C SER A 835 -33.43 -33.53 16.60
N SER A 836 -34.21 -32.73 15.87
CA SER A 836 -33.91 -32.37 14.47
C SER A 836 -32.59 -31.59 14.31
N ILE A 837 -32.11 -30.95 15.38
CA ILE A 837 -30.87 -30.14 15.40
C ILE A 837 -29.78 -30.73 16.31
N GLY A 838 -29.92 -31.99 16.73
CA GLY A 838 -28.91 -32.71 17.52
C GLY A 838 -28.85 -32.34 19.00
N LEU A 839 -29.89 -31.70 19.55
CA LEU A 839 -30.04 -31.44 20.98
C LEU A 839 -30.86 -32.56 21.65
N ASN A 840 -30.46 -32.94 22.86
CA ASN A 840 -31.24 -33.88 23.67
C ASN A 840 -32.55 -33.20 24.15
N LYS A 841 -33.69 -33.86 23.95
CA LYS A 841 -35.02 -33.35 24.33
C LYS A 841 -35.15 -33.08 25.83
N GLU A 842 -34.58 -33.95 26.67
CA GLU A 842 -34.74 -33.93 28.13
C GLU A 842 -33.68 -33.09 28.85
N ALA A 843 -32.68 -32.59 28.13
CA ALA A 843 -31.59 -31.83 28.72
C ALA A 843 -31.89 -30.33 28.78
N PHE A 844 -31.29 -29.65 29.76
CA PHE A 844 -31.36 -28.20 29.85
C PHE A 844 -30.44 -27.54 28.81
N VAL A 845 -30.94 -26.64 27.97
CA VAL A 845 -30.18 -26.02 26.88
C VAL A 845 -29.89 -24.56 27.21
N TYR A 846 -28.62 -24.29 27.51
CA TYR A 846 -28.07 -22.93 27.50
C TYR A 846 -27.74 -22.53 26.06
N CYS A 847 -28.06 -21.31 25.63
CA CYS A 847 -27.66 -20.81 24.33
C CYS A 847 -26.86 -19.50 24.40
N ASN A 848 -26.08 -19.24 23.36
CA ASN A 848 -25.60 -17.91 23.02
C ASN A 848 -25.34 -17.84 21.51
N PHE A 849 -26.08 -17.01 20.80
CA PHE A 849 -25.96 -16.88 19.34
C PHE A 849 -25.20 -15.62 18.89
N ASN A 850 -24.36 -15.04 19.75
CA ASN A 850 -23.45 -13.97 19.35
C ASN A 850 -22.29 -14.53 18.52
N GLN A 851 -21.65 -13.65 17.77
CA GLN A 851 -20.35 -13.95 17.18
C GLN A 851 -19.30 -14.20 18.26
N LEU A 852 -18.36 -15.10 17.98
CA LEU A 852 -17.42 -15.63 18.98
C LEU A 852 -16.46 -14.58 19.54
N TYR A 853 -16.21 -13.48 18.82
CA TYR A 853 -15.35 -12.40 19.30
C TYR A 853 -15.85 -11.76 20.63
N LYS A 854 -17.13 -11.92 20.98
CA LYS A 854 -17.71 -11.43 22.24
C LYS A 854 -17.40 -12.32 23.44
N PHE A 855 -16.67 -13.42 23.24
CA PHE A 855 -16.34 -14.38 24.27
C PHE A 855 -14.95 -14.06 24.82
N ASP A 856 -14.82 -14.03 26.14
CA ASP A 856 -13.54 -13.92 26.84
C ASP A 856 -13.30 -15.18 27.71
N PRO A 857 -12.05 -15.44 28.12
CA PRO A 857 -11.72 -16.60 28.95
C PRO A 857 -12.58 -16.69 30.22
N ASP A 858 -12.88 -15.55 30.84
CA ASP A 858 -13.59 -15.51 32.11
C ASP A 858 -15.08 -15.88 31.97
N THR A 859 -15.73 -15.40 30.91
CA THR A 859 -17.13 -15.72 30.59
C THR A 859 -17.28 -17.20 30.25
N PHE A 860 -16.45 -17.71 29.35
CA PHE A 860 -16.56 -19.10 28.93
C PHE A 860 -16.16 -20.07 30.05
N SER A 861 -15.17 -19.72 30.88
CA SER A 861 -14.87 -20.46 32.11
C SER A 861 -16.06 -20.50 33.08
N CYS A 862 -16.83 -19.42 33.18
CA CYS A 862 -18.06 -19.41 33.96
C CYS A 862 -19.07 -20.42 33.40
N TRP A 863 -19.28 -20.42 32.08
CA TRP A 863 -20.22 -21.34 31.44
C TRP A 863 -19.78 -22.81 31.56
N CYS A 864 -18.49 -23.12 31.44
CA CYS A 864 -17.98 -24.46 31.70
C CYS A 864 -18.28 -24.91 33.15
N ARG A 865 -18.15 -24.03 34.14
CA ARG A 865 -18.50 -24.36 35.53
C ARG A 865 -20.00 -24.59 35.71
N ILE A 866 -20.86 -23.87 34.98
CA ILE A 866 -22.31 -24.11 34.96
C ILE A 866 -22.61 -25.51 34.39
N LEU A 867 -22.02 -25.85 33.23
CA LEU A 867 -22.18 -27.17 32.62
C LEU A 867 -21.69 -28.31 33.53
N LYS A 868 -20.64 -28.07 34.33
CA LYS A 868 -20.15 -29.03 35.34
C LYS A 868 -21.14 -29.24 36.48
N ARG A 869 -21.84 -28.18 36.91
CA ARG A 869 -22.85 -28.23 37.98
C ARG A 869 -24.20 -28.78 37.53
N VAL A 870 -24.51 -28.69 36.23
CA VAL A 870 -25.75 -29.20 35.63
C VAL A 870 -25.42 -30.31 34.63
N PRO A 871 -25.27 -31.59 35.07
CA PRO A 871 -24.75 -32.66 34.20
C PRO A 871 -25.59 -32.93 32.95
N ASN A 872 -26.93 -32.85 33.05
CA ASN A 872 -27.84 -33.02 31.93
C ASN A 872 -28.17 -31.67 31.26
N SER A 873 -27.15 -30.97 30.76
CA SER A 873 -27.35 -29.69 30.07
C SER A 873 -26.43 -29.47 28.88
N TYR A 874 -26.82 -28.72 27.85
CA TYR A 874 -25.95 -28.41 26.71
C TYR A 874 -25.71 -26.92 26.63
N LEU A 875 -24.56 -26.53 26.08
CA LEU A 875 -24.28 -25.17 25.67
C LEU A 875 -24.32 -25.10 24.14
N TRP A 876 -25.23 -24.30 23.60
CA TRP A 876 -25.51 -24.20 22.18
C TRP A 876 -25.05 -22.83 21.64
N ILE A 877 -24.02 -22.85 20.78
CA ILE A 877 -23.26 -21.65 20.39
C ILE A 877 -23.31 -21.46 18.87
N LEU A 878 -23.30 -20.21 18.41
CA LEU A 878 -23.11 -19.88 17.00
C LEU A 878 -21.66 -20.16 16.54
N ARG A 879 -21.50 -20.93 15.47
CA ARG A 879 -20.23 -21.18 14.77
C ARG A 879 -19.89 -20.00 13.87
N PHE A 880 -19.39 -18.91 14.44
CA PHE A 880 -18.93 -17.77 13.64
C PHE A 880 -17.80 -16.98 14.29
N PRO A 881 -16.54 -17.09 13.79
CA PRO A 881 -16.12 -17.90 12.65
C PRO A 881 -15.91 -19.39 13.01
N LYS A 882 -15.84 -20.26 11.99
CA LYS A 882 -15.71 -21.72 12.17
C LYS A 882 -14.47 -22.12 12.98
N GLN A 883 -13.35 -21.44 12.79
CA GLN A 883 -12.09 -21.70 13.47
C GLN A 883 -12.18 -21.57 14.99
N GLY A 884 -13.16 -20.83 15.52
CA GLY A 884 -13.34 -20.69 16.97
C GLY A 884 -13.94 -21.92 17.65
N GLU A 885 -14.60 -22.82 16.91
CA GLU A 885 -15.19 -24.04 17.48
C GLU A 885 -14.15 -24.94 18.13
N ASP A 886 -13.07 -25.24 17.41
CA ASP A 886 -12.02 -26.13 17.91
C ASP A 886 -11.30 -25.52 19.11
N ASN A 887 -11.04 -24.21 19.09
CA ASN A 887 -10.41 -23.50 20.20
C ASN A 887 -11.27 -23.52 21.47
N LEU A 888 -12.59 -23.31 21.35
CA LEU A 888 -13.50 -23.37 22.49
C LEU A 888 -13.65 -24.79 23.05
N ARG A 889 -13.75 -25.81 22.17
CA ARG A 889 -13.78 -27.21 22.60
C ARG A 889 -12.49 -27.59 23.33
N GLU A 890 -11.34 -27.18 22.80
CA GLU A 890 -10.05 -27.42 23.46
C GLU A 890 -9.95 -26.70 24.80
N TYR A 891 -10.40 -25.45 24.89
CA TYR A 891 -10.41 -24.72 26.15
C TYR A 891 -11.33 -25.37 27.19
N ALA A 892 -12.49 -25.88 26.78
CA ALA A 892 -13.45 -26.55 27.67
C ALA A 892 -12.90 -27.83 28.32
N LYS A 893 -11.94 -28.52 27.67
CA LYS A 893 -11.26 -29.69 28.26
C LYS A 893 -10.57 -29.37 29.58
N LYS A 894 -10.09 -28.13 29.77
CA LYS A 894 -9.48 -27.67 31.05
C LYS A 894 -10.44 -27.72 32.24
N PHE A 895 -11.75 -27.84 31.98
CA PHE A 895 -12.80 -27.89 32.99
C PHE A 895 -13.47 -29.26 33.09
N ASP A 896 -12.95 -30.28 32.39
CA ASP A 896 -13.53 -31.63 32.26
C ASP A 896 -14.91 -31.62 31.58
N ILE A 897 -15.16 -30.68 30.67
CA ILE A 897 -16.41 -30.64 29.89
C ILE A 897 -16.20 -31.41 28.58
N PRO A 898 -16.93 -32.52 28.34
CA PRO A 898 -16.79 -33.26 27.09
C PRO A 898 -17.34 -32.46 25.91
N SER A 899 -16.68 -32.55 24.75
CA SER A 899 -17.05 -31.79 23.54
C SER A 899 -18.50 -32.00 23.10
N SER A 900 -19.10 -33.16 23.42
CA SER A 900 -20.51 -33.45 23.12
C SER A 900 -21.49 -32.54 23.88
N ARG A 901 -21.07 -31.86 24.94
CA ARG A 901 -21.89 -30.92 25.73
C ARG A 901 -21.90 -29.50 25.16
N ILE A 902 -21.05 -29.23 24.17
CA ILE A 902 -20.94 -27.92 23.51
C ILE A 902 -21.31 -28.11 22.04
N ILE A 903 -22.52 -27.69 21.69
CA ILE A 903 -23.09 -27.86 20.36
C ILE A 903 -22.92 -26.55 19.58
N PHE A 904 -22.46 -26.66 18.34
CA PHE A 904 -22.27 -25.54 17.45
C PHE A 904 -23.30 -25.56 16.32
N THR A 905 -23.89 -24.41 16.02
CA THR A 905 -24.82 -24.24 14.89
C THR A 905 -24.30 -23.19 13.92
N ASP A 906 -24.56 -23.39 12.64
CA ASP A 906 -24.18 -22.43 11.60
C ASP A 906 -25.03 -21.15 11.69
N VAL A 907 -24.57 -20.11 10.98
CA VAL A 907 -25.36 -18.92 10.71
C VAL A 907 -26.60 -19.34 9.94
N ALA A 908 -27.77 -19.13 10.55
CA ALA A 908 -29.06 -19.38 9.94
C ALA A 908 -29.61 -18.10 9.30
N MET A 909 -30.61 -18.25 8.43
CA MET A 909 -31.37 -17.10 7.95
C MET A 909 -32.10 -16.42 9.12
N LYS A 910 -32.44 -15.13 8.97
CA LYS A 910 -32.86 -14.30 10.10
C LYS A 910 -34.10 -14.86 10.82
N GLU A 911 -35.09 -15.34 10.08
CA GLU A 911 -36.29 -15.98 10.65
C GLU A 911 -35.94 -17.23 11.47
N GLU A 912 -35.18 -18.16 10.88
CA GLU A 912 -34.77 -19.41 11.54
C GLU A 912 -33.90 -19.11 12.77
N HIS A 913 -33.03 -18.10 12.68
CA HIS A 913 -32.18 -17.66 13.79
C HIS A 913 -33.00 -17.21 15.01
N VAL A 914 -34.09 -16.45 14.79
CA VAL A 914 -34.99 -16.02 15.84
C VAL A 914 -35.81 -17.21 16.34
N ARG A 915 -36.50 -17.93 15.45
CA ARG A 915 -37.41 -19.02 15.80
C ARG A 915 -36.71 -20.16 16.56
N ARG A 916 -35.49 -20.55 16.17
CA ARG A 916 -34.75 -21.61 16.87
C ARG A 916 -34.41 -21.25 18.32
N GLY A 917 -34.47 -19.97 18.70
CA GLY A 917 -34.36 -19.53 20.09
C GLY A 917 -35.40 -20.16 21.02
N GLN A 918 -36.57 -20.56 20.50
CA GLN A 918 -37.63 -21.24 21.26
C GLN A 918 -37.20 -22.60 21.82
N LEU A 919 -36.13 -23.18 21.29
CA LEU A 919 -35.64 -24.50 21.70
C LEU A 919 -34.65 -24.42 22.88
N ALA A 920 -34.18 -23.22 23.23
CA ALA A 920 -33.27 -22.98 24.35
C ALA A 920 -34.03 -22.64 25.63
N ASP A 921 -33.51 -23.08 26.77
CA ASP A 921 -34.13 -22.81 28.08
C ASP A 921 -33.67 -21.46 28.64
N VAL A 922 -32.38 -21.13 28.50
CA VAL A 922 -31.79 -19.86 28.96
C VAL A 922 -30.68 -19.42 28.02
N CYS A 923 -30.66 -18.14 27.68
CA CYS A 923 -29.52 -17.52 27.02
C CYS A 923 -28.56 -16.91 28.03
N LEU A 924 -27.30 -17.36 27.96
CA LEU A 924 -26.22 -16.82 28.77
C LEU A 924 -25.57 -15.68 27.99
N ASP A 925 -25.81 -14.43 28.36
CA ASP A 925 -25.25 -13.28 27.65
C ASP A 925 -23.74 -13.12 27.87
N THR A 926 -23.08 -12.36 26.99
CA THR A 926 -21.64 -12.04 27.05
C THR A 926 -21.42 -10.70 27.76
N PRO A 927 -20.81 -10.67 28.96
CA PRO A 927 -20.65 -9.43 29.73
C PRO A 927 -19.68 -8.41 29.15
N ILE A 928 -18.69 -8.82 28.34
CA ILE A 928 -17.72 -7.88 27.74
C ILE A 928 -18.37 -7.01 26.66
N CYS A 929 -19.28 -7.60 25.89
CA CYS A 929 -20.11 -6.97 24.89
C CYS A 929 -21.39 -7.81 24.79
N ASN A 930 -22.54 -7.24 25.13
CA ASN A 930 -23.79 -7.99 25.20
C ASN A 930 -24.31 -8.41 23.81
N GLY A 931 -25.26 -9.33 23.80
CA GLY A 931 -26.21 -9.51 22.71
C GLY A 931 -27.07 -8.26 22.56
N HIS A 932 -26.82 -7.48 21.50
CA HIS A 932 -27.64 -6.31 21.14
C HIS A 932 -28.85 -6.82 20.36
N THR A 933 -28.75 -6.87 19.03
CA THR A 933 -29.74 -7.53 18.16
C THR A 933 -30.00 -8.97 18.58
N THR A 934 -28.94 -9.74 18.86
CA THR A 934 -29.07 -11.13 19.33
C THR A 934 -29.86 -11.23 20.65
N GLY A 935 -29.72 -10.25 21.54
CA GLY A 935 -30.50 -10.21 22.78
C GLY A 935 -31.99 -10.05 22.49
N MET A 936 -32.35 -9.12 21.59
CA MET A 936 -33.73 -8.95 21.11
C MET A 936 -34.26 -10.20 20.41
N ASP A 937 -33.47 -10.81 19.53
CA ASP A 937 -33.84 -12.01 18.78
C ASP A 937 -34.25 -13.16 19.72
N VAL A 938 -33.44 -13.40 20.74
CA VAL A 938 -33.66 -14.48 21.70
C VAL A 938 -34.81 -14.17 22.67
N LEU A 939 -34.94 -12.92 23.13
CA LEU A 939 -36.07 -12.50 23.96
C LEU A 939 -37.40 -12.59 23.20
N TRP A 940 -37.42 -12.24 21.91
CA TRP A 940 -38.60 -12.38 21.07
C TRP A 940 -39.04 -13.84 20.90
N ALA A 941 -38.08 -14.76 20.87
CA ALA A 941 -38.34 -16.20 20.88
C ALA A 941 -38.86 -16.74 22.23
N GLY A 942 -39.03 -15.88 23.24
CA GLY A 942 -39.48 -16.26 24.58
C GLY A 942 -38.37 -16.86 25.46
N CYS A 943 -37.11 -16.86 25.02
CA CYS A 943 -36.00 -17.40 25.78
C CYS A 943 -35.42 -16.33 26.73
N PRO A 944 -35.39 -16.57 28.06
CA PRO A 944 -34.82 -15.63 29.01
C PRO A 944 -33.32 -15.37 28.77
N VAL A 945 -32.91 -14.10 28.78
CA VAL A 945 -31.51 -13.69 28.64
C VAL A 945 -30.96 -13.24 29.99
N VAL A 946 -30.00 -13.98 30.54
CA VAL A 946 -29.30 -13.59 31.77
C VAL A 946 -28.11 -12.71 31.42
N THR A 947 -28.08 -11.49 31.93
CA THR A 947 -27.07 -10.48 31.57
C THR A 947 -26.55 -9.72 32.80
N THR A 948 -25.40 -9.07 32.62
CA THR A 948 -24.82 -8.16 33.61
C THR A 948 -24.17 -6.98 32.91
N PRO A 949 -24.40 -5.75 33.39
CA PRO A 949 -23.75 -4.56 32.85
C PRO A 949 -22.28 -4.52 33.31
N ARG A 950 -21.36 -4.16 32.41
CA ARG A 950 -19.97 -3.76 32.77
C ARG A 950 -19.78 -2.26 32.50
N GLU A 951 -18.57 -1.80 32.23
CA GLU A 951 -18.23 -0.37 32.15
C GLU A 951 -18.51 0.27 30.79
N THR A 952 -18.61 -0.52 29.72
CA THR A 952 -18.74 -0.02 28.35
C THR A 952 -20.21 0.10 27.93
N PHE A 953 -20.49 1.01 27.00
CA PHE A 953 -21.80 1.10 26.34
C PHE A 953 -22.27 -0.27 25.81
N ALA A 954 -21.41 -0.95 25.05
CA ALA A 954 -21.70 -2.26 24.46
C ALA A 954 -21.98 -3.36 25.50
N SER A 955 -21.43 -3.24 26.72
CA SER A 955 -21.67 -4.19 27.81
C SER A 955 -22.95 -3.94 28.61
N ARG A 956 -23.74 -2.90 28.27
CA ARG A 956 -24.95 -2.50 29.01
C ARG A 956 -26.24 -2.58 28.21
N VAL A 957 -26.16 -2.78 26.90
CA VAL A 957 -27.34 -2.83 26.01
C VAL A 957 -28.29 -3.96 26.42
N GLY A 958 -27.77 -5.15 26.76
CA GLY A 958 -28.60 -6.28 27.21
C GLY A 958 -29.36 -5.95 28.49
N ALA A 959 -28.70 -5.26 29.43
CA ALA A 959 -29.34 -4.79 30.66
C ALA A 959 -30.49 -3.80 30.40
N SER A 960 -30.30 -2.88 29.45
CA SER A 960 -31.35 -1.93 29.06
C SER A 960 -32.56 -2.63 28.47
N ILE A 961 -32.35 -3.57 27.54
CA ILE A 961 -33.42 -4.34 26.92
C ILE A 961 -34.21 -5.14 27.98
N VAL A 962 -33.52 -5.91 28.81
CA VAL A 962 -34.13 -6.77 29.85
C VAL A 962 -34.90 -5.92 30.88
N ASN A 963 -34.39 -4.75 31.22
CA ASN A 963 -35.08 -3.82 32.12
C ASN A 963 -36.33 -3.23 31.46
N ALA A 964 -36.26 -2.85 30.18
CA ALA A 964 -37.38 -2.24 29.44
C ALA A 964 -38.57 -3.19 29.29
N ILE A 965 -38.36 -4.50 29.22
CA ILE A 965 -39.42 -5.52 29.19
C ILE A 965 -39.92 -5.94 30.58
N GLY A 966 -39.47 -5.27 31.65
CA GLY A 966 -39.92 -5.51 33.03
C GLY A 966 -39.29 -6.72 33.72
N LEU A 967 -38.28 -7.38 33.10
CA LEU A 967 -37.64 -8.58 33.64
C LEU A 967 -36.33 -8.32 34.40
N GLY A 968 -35.97 -7.05 34.60
CA GLY A 968 -34.74 -6.63 35.27
C GLY A 968 -34.53 -7.28 36.64
N LYS A 969 -35.56 -7.41 37.49
CA LYS A 969 -35.40 -7.99 38.83
C LYS A 969 -34.95 -9.47 38.83
N ASN A 970 -35.26 -10.21 37.77
CA ASN A 970 -35.03 -11.65 37.69
C ASN A 970 -33.81 -12.02 36.84
N LEU A 971 -33.58 -11.27 35.76
CA LEU A 971 -32.60 -11.62 34.72
C LEU A 971 -31.37 -10.70 34.70
N LEU A 972 -31.40 -9.58 35.42
CA LEU A 972 -30.28 -8.64 35.53
C LEU A 972 -29.49 -8.88 36.81
N GLN A 973 -28.22 -9.21 36.67
CA GLN A 973 -27.29 -9.28 37.79
C GLN A 973 -26.49 -7.98 37.90
N LYS A 974 -26.46 -7.38 39.11
CA LYS A 974 -25.84 -6.06 39.34
C LYS A 974 -24.35 -6.02 39.04
N THR A 975 -23.64 -7.13 39.27
CA THR A 975 -22.20 -7.24 39.03
C THR A 975 -21.87 -8.60 38.47
N TRP A 976 -20.77 -8.69 37.72
CA TRP A 976 -20.27 -9.97 37.23
C TRP A 976 -19.92 -10.95 38.35
N LYS A 977 -19.44 -10.46 39.51
CA LYS A 977 -19.22 -11.28 40.70
C LYS A 977 -20.54 -11.86 41.25
N SER A 978 -21.59 -11.05 41.30
CA SER A 978 -22.94 -11.51 41.67
C SER A 978 -23.46 -12.54 40.67
N MET A 979 -23.30 -12.28 39.36
CA MET A 979 -23.72 -13.20 38.31
C MET A 979 -23.02 -14.55 38.42
N LYS A 980 -21.69 -14.59 38.64
CA LYS A 980 -20.99 -15.85 38.91
C LYS A 980 -21.55 -16.55 40.13
N LYS A 981 -21.83 -15.83 41.21
CA LYS A 981 -22.39 -16.43 42.44
C LYS A 981 -23.79 -17.00 42.18
N SER A 982 -24.66 -16.26 41.49
CA SER A 982 -26.04 -16.64 41.19
C SER A 982 -26.18 -17.72 40.12
N LEU A 983 -25.26 -17.78 39.15
CA LEU A 983 -25.26 -18.85 38.13
C LEU A 983 -24.65 -20.15 38.67
N LEU A 984 -23.78 -20.05 39.67
CA LEU A 984 -23.14 -21.21 40.29
C LEU A 984 -23.99 -21.78 41.42
N GLY A 985 -24.50 -20.94 42.33
CA GLY A 985 -25.38 -21.35 43.42
C GLY A 985 -26.73 -21.80 42.91
#